data_AF-A0AAV7DVB4-F1
#
_entry.id   AF-A0AAV7DVB4-F1
#
_cell.length_a   1.000
_cell.length_b   1.000
_cell.length_c   1.000
_cell.angle_alpha   90.00
_cell.angle_beta   90.00
_cell.angle_gamma   90.00
#
_symmetry.space_group_name_H-M   'P 1'
#
loop_
_entity.id
_entity.type
_entity.pdbx_description
1 polymer ?
#
loop_
_entity_poly.entity_id
_entity_poly.type
_entity_poly.pdbx_seq_one_letter_code
_entity_poly.pdbx_strand_id
1 'polypeptide(L)'
;MGKPHAVVVPLPAQGHVLPLMELSNRLVERGFRVTLLCTEFDHARMMAAAPHKESQSQQDLEGLCFVTVPDGLGSDDDRSDGAKLTEFIIGDFKRLIEDRLRKIHDRGEDKISCVIADLCAFAAVSVAKEMGVPGVGFSSSSLGSIAQSAHIPKLLESGIIDSNGEPRFENQTIQLSPTVPEMSTSHFWWSCFNEAMSRNVAFRVALEATKTVTLVDEILCNSFAGIEAPALDLIPKAIPIGPLLSPNRTVSKPAGHFWAEDSSCLKWLDQQQERSVIYVAFGSFTILNQTQFQELAAGLERSGWPFLWVVRPNLMSSSTAVYPEDFLNRLGNRGKIVSWAPQQKVLSHPAIACFLSHCGWNSTMEGLCNGVPFLCWPYFADQILNQNYICKVWKIGFELKPNEDGIVKREEIQRKIEDLLCDEGIKIRAMKIKDMAEESVETRMGKKPHAVVVPLPAQGHVLPIMELSHRLVERGFRVTLLCTEFDHARMISAAQRNESQSQSQQGIEGISFATFPDGLELEDDRGDALKLSEFFTGSYPRLIEDLLSKIQEREEDKICCVIADLCSPAALSVAKEMGVPRVGFWSASLGTLAQVLHISEAPRVRNHRRQRLQDQIIQLSPTMPGMSASYLWWNCFSDPMIRNGSFKLIPGTTQTVTLIDEILCNSFAGIEATALDLIPKAIPIGPLLSSNRTVSKIGGHFWADDSSCLAWLDQQQERSVIYVAFGSFAILNQAQFEELGAGLEQTGRPFLWVVRPNLMSGSAVVYPEDFLHRLGTRGKIVSWAPQQKVLSHPAVACFMSHCGWNSTMEGLSNGVPFLCWPYFADQILNQNYICEVWKVGVELKPDEDGTVKREEIRAKTQDLLSDQGVKARAMRIKEMAEETAGVFGNSVRNFDEIVEKIKRLGGIS
;
A
#
# COMPACT_ATOMS: atom_id res chain seq x y z
N MET A 1 -7.97 -1.90 17.96
CA MET A 1 -7.78 -3.33 17.61
C MET A 1 -6.35 -3.72 17.93
N GLY A 2 -6.08 -4.96 18.36
CA GLY A 2 -4.72 -5.44 18.65
C GLY A 2 -3.85 -5.55 17.39
N LYS A 3 -2.52 -5.61 17.55
CA LYS A 3 -1.57 -5.81 16.44
C LYS A 3 -1.80 -7.20 15.79
N PRO A 4 -1.79 -7.33 14.44
CA PRO A 4 -1.90 -8.64 13.79
C PRO A 4 -0.72 -9.54 14.19
N HIS A 5 -0.97 -10.83 14.37
CA HIS A 5 0.02 -11.81 14.80
C HIS A 5 0.36 -12.81 13.69
N ALA A 6 1.60 -12.80 13.21
CA ALA A 6 2.12 -13.79 12.27
C ALA A 6 2.98 -14.84 13.01
N VAL A 7 2.72 -16.13 12.76
CA VAL A 7 3.65 -17.19 13.16
C VAL A 7 4.48 -17.59 11.95
N VAL A 8 5.80 -17.53 12.09
CA VAL A 8 6.76 -17.82 11.01
C VAL A 8 7.47 -19.13 11.30
N VAL A 9 7.44 -20.07 10.36
CA VAL A 9 7.96 -21.44 10.53
C VAL A 9 9.02 -21.76 9.46
N PRO A 10 10.32 -21.54 9.74
CA PRO A 10 11.40 -21.97 8.85
C PRO A 10 11.64 -23.48 8.90
N LEU A 11 12.23 -24.00 7.81
CA LEU A 11 12.92 -25.29 7.84
C LEU A 11 14.17 -25.18 8.74
N PRO A 12 14.55 -26.20 9.53
CA PRO A 12 15.69 -26.11 10.44
C PRO A 12 17.04 -26.22 9.73
N ALA A 13 17.34 -25.22 8.90
CA ALA A 13 18.55 -25.09 8.10
C ALA A 13 18.88 -23.61 7.88
N GLN A 14 20.17 -23.26 7.92
CA GLN A 14 20.67 -21.87 7.83
C GLN A 14 20.09 -21.10 6.63
N GLY A 15 20.03 -21.75 5.46
CA GLY A 15 19.51 -21.15 4.23
C GLY A 15 18.00 -20.86 4.26
N HIS A 16 17.25 -21.47 5.17
CA HIS A 16 15.82 -21.24 5.31
C HIS A 16 15.53 -20.25 6.43
N VAL A 17 16.28 -20.34 7.54
CA VAL A 17 16.14 -19.43 8.69
C VAL A 17 16.52 -17.99 8.36
N LEU A 18 17.62 -17.74 7.62
CA LEU A 18 18.07 -16.38 7.31
C LEU A 18 17.00 -15.51 6.61
N PRO A 19 16.45 -15.91 5.45
CA PRO A 19 15.50 -15.06 4.75
C PRO A 19 14.17 -14.92 5.51
N LEU A 20 13.74 -15.94 6.27
CA LEU A 20 12.54 -15.87 7.10
C LEU A 20 12.73 -15.01 8.36
N MET A 21 13.94 -14.97 8.93
CA MET A 21 14.28 -14.02 9.99
C MET A 21 14.25 -12.58 9.47
N GLU A 22 14.80 -12.33 8.28
CA GLU A 22 14.73 -11.00 7.67
C GLU A 22 13.27 -10.59 7.40
N LEU A 23 12.46 -11.49 6.81
CA LEU A 23 11.02 -11.26 6.64
C LEU A 23 10.32 -10.95 7.97
N SER A 24 10.63 -11.72 9.02
CA SER A 24 10.08 -11.51 10.37
C SER A 24 10.38 -10.10 10.89
N ASN A 25 11.63 -9.64 10.76
CA ASN A 25 12.02 -8.29 11.14
C ASN A 25 11.27 -7.20 10.35
N ARG A 26 11.06 -7.40 9.04
CA ARG A 26 10.29 -6.47 8.18
C ARG A 26 8.81 -6.43 8.49
N LEU A 27 8.24 -7.55 8.95
CA LEU A 27 6.85 -7.63 9.41
C LEU A 27 6.67 -6.86 10.72
N VAL A 28 7.61 -7.01 11.66
CA VAL A 28 7.63 -6.25 12.92
C VAL A 28 7.68 -4.73 12.65
N GLU A 29 8.51 -4.29 11.71
CA GLU A 29 8.57 -2.88 11.27
C GLU A 29 7.26 -2.36 10.69
N ARG A 30 6.42 -3.26 10.16
CA ARG A 30 5.09 -2.95 9.61
C ARG A 30 3.96 -3.13 10.64
N GLY A 31 4.30 -3.25 11.92
CA GLY A 31 3.32 -3.30 13.01
C GLY A 31 2.77 -4.70 13.33
N PHE A 32 3.31 -5.76 12.72
CA PHE A 32 3.00 -7.12 13.15
C PHE A 32 3.66 -7.43 14.48
N ARG A 33 3.00 -8.27 15.27
CA ARG A 33 3.69 -9.14 16.21
C ARG A 33 4.07 -10.43 15.46
N VAL A 34 5.27 -10.93 15.67
CA VAL A 34 5.80 -12.11 15.01
C VAL A 34 6.27 -13.13 16.05
N THR A 35 5.86 -14.38 15.88
CA THR A 35 6.43 -15.53 16.60
C THR A 35 7.20 -16.40 15.62
N LEU A 36 8.51 -16.53 15.80
CA LEU A 36 9.33 -17.46 15.03
C LEU A 36 9.33 -18.82 15.73
N LEU A 37 8.74 -19.84 15.08
CA LEU A 37 8.70 -21.22 15.57
C LEU A 37 9.86 -22.01 14.94
N CYS A 38 10.89 -22.31 15.73
CA CYS A 38 12.09 -23.02 15.27
C CYS A 38 12.44 -24.20 16.18
N THR A 39 13.49 -24.95 15.86
CA THR A 39 13.93 -26.04 16.74
C THR A 39 14.71 -25.50 17.94
N GLU A 40 14.72 -26.24 19.06
CA GLU A 40 15.53 -25.92 20.23
C GLU A 40 17.02 -25.83 19.89
N PHE A 41 17.49 -26.70 18.99
CA PHE A 41 18.86 -26.70 18.51
C PHE A 41 19.20 -25.43 17.71
N ASP A 42 18.38 -25.07 16.72
CA ASP A 42 18.63 -23.87 15.91
C ASP A 42 18.54 -22.60 16.74
N HIS A 43 17.58 -22.53 17.67
CA HIS A 43 17.47 -21.43 18.60
C HIS A 43 18.75 -21.29 19.45
N ALA A 44 19.26 -22.38 20.01
CA ALA A 44 20.51 -22.36 20.77
C ALA A 44 21.71 -21.91 19.92
N ARG A 45 21.77 -22.35 18.65
CA ARG A 45 22.83 -21.92 17.72
C ARG A 45 22.74 -20.44 17.37
N MET A 46 21.53 -19.92 17.14
CA MET A 46 21.31 -18.50 16.90
C MET A 46 21.74 -17.66 18.10
N MET A 47 21.36 -18.09 19.31
CA MET A 47 21.74 -17.39 20.54
C MET A 47 23.26 -17.44 20.81
N ALA A 48 23.93 -18.56 20.48
CA ALA A 48 25.38 -18.68 20.63
C ALA A 48 26.17 -17.87 19.59
N ALA A 49 25.61 -17.67 18.40
CA ALA A 49 26.23 -16.90 17.33
C ALA A 49 26.01 -15.38 17.46
N ALA A 50 25.03 -14.95 18.25
CA ALA A 50 24.71 -13.55 18.49
C ALA A 50 25.88 -12.83 19.22
N PRO A 51 26.27 -11.61 18.81
CA PRO A 51 27.33 -10.86 19.48
C PRO A 51 26.99 -10.59 20.95
N HIS A 52 28.01 -10.58 21.83
CA HIS A 52 27.87 -10.52 23.30
C HIS A 52 26.96 -9.42 23.88
N LYS A 53 26.63 -8.36 23.13
CA LYS A 53 25.66 -7.32 23.56
C LYS A 53 24.18 -7.69 23.34
N GLU A 54 23.89 -8.70 22.52
CA GLU A 54 22.54 -9.16 22.19
C GLU A 54 22.01 -10.23 23.17
N SER A 55 22.91 -10.91 23.89
CA SER A 55 22.59 -12.12 24.68
C SER A 55 22.00 -11.88 26.07
N GLN A 56 22.00 -10.63 26.59
CA GLN A 56 21.60 -10.37 27.99
C GLN A 56 20.17 -9.84 28.19
N SER A 57 19.36 -9.64 27.14
CA SER A 57 17.96 -9.21 27.33
C SER A 57 17.00 -9.53 26.16
N GLN A 58 17.17 -10.64 25.45
CA GLN A 58 16.30 -11.04 24.32
C GLN A 58 15.11 -11.94 24.74
N GLN A 59 14.53 -11.74 25.92
CA GLN A 59 13.14 -12.11 26.13
C GLN A 59 12.30 -10.92 25.64
N ASP A 60 11.75 -11.06 24.44
CA ASP A 60 10.88 -10.12 23.73
C ASP A 60 11.54 -8.81 23.27
N LEU A 61 12.16 -8.84 22.10
CA LEU A 61 12.32 -7.61 21.30
C LEU A 61 10.93 -7.10 20.95
N GLU A 62 10.70 -5.78 20.95
CA GLU A 62 9.38 -5.18 20.66
C GLU A 62 8.77 -5.74 19.35
N GLY A 63 7.89 -6.74 19.49
CA GLY A 63 7.20 -7.38 18.37
C GLY A 63 7.75 -8.73 17.86
N LEU A 64 8.90 -9.25 18.31
CA LEU A 64 9.43 -10.57 17.89
C LEU A 64 9.63 -11.52 19.08
N CYS A 65 8.99 -12.69 19.02
CA CYS A 65 9.07 -13.76 20.02
C CYS A 65 9.58 -15.07 19.39
N PHE A 66 10.24 -15.92 20.19
CA PHE A 66 10.69 -17.25 19.77
C PHE A 66 9.87 -18.34 20.49
N VAL A 67 9.43 -19.33 19.72
CA VAL A 67 8.85 -20.57 20.25
C VAL A 67 9.65 -21.74 19.71
N THR A 68 9.99 -22.68 20.58
CA THR A 68 10.82 -23.82 20.21
C THR A 68 10.07 -25.14 20.26
N VAL A 69 10.52 -26.08 19.40
CA VAL A 69 10.18 -27.49 19.42
C VAL A 69 11.45 -28.34 19.41
N PRO A 70 11.45 -29.55 19.98
CA PRO A 70 12.57 -30.47 19.80
C PRO A 70 12.73 -30.86 18.32
N ASP A 71 13.97 -31.17 17.91
CA ASP A 71 14.32 -31.54 16.53
C ASP A 71 14.17 -33.04 16.25
N GLY A 72 13.68 -33.83 17.22
CA GLY A 72 13.46 -35.27 17.09
C GLY A 72 14.75 -36.10 17.00
N LEU A 73 15.93 -35.48 17.14
CA LEU A 73 17.24 -36.12 17.02
C LEU A 73 17.88 -36.32 18.40
N GLY A 74 18.64 -37.40 18.56
CA GLY A 74 19.45 -37.69 19.75
C GLY A 74 20.56 -36.66 19.95
N SER A 75 21.17 -36.66 21.15
CA SER A 75 22.30 -35.75 21.46
C SER A 75 23.49 -35.95 20.53
N ASP A 76 23.73 -37.19 20.12
CA ASP A 76 24.91 -37.60 19.33
C ASP A 76 24.65 -37.62 17.82
N ASP A 77 23.43 -37.28 17.38
CA ASP A 77 23.08 -37.24 15.97
C ASP A 77 23.72 -36.04 15.26
N ASP A 78 24.29 -36.32 14.08
CA ASP A 78 24.79 -35.30 13.19
C ASP A 78 23.64 -34.54 12.53
N ARG A 79 23.45 -33.30 12.96
CA ARG A 79 22.41 -32.39 12.46
C ARG A 79 22.76 -31.75 11.12
N SER A 80 23.91 -32.09 10.54
CA SER A 80 24.24 -31.80 9.14
C SER A 80 23.87 -32.95 8.18
N ASP A 81 23.41 -34.09 8.72
CA ASP A 81 22.88 -35.21 7.94
C ASP A 81 21.51 -34.86 7.33
N GLY A 82 21.51 -34.59 6.03
CA GLY A 82 20.31 -34.26 5.28
C GLY A 82 19.25 -35.36 5.30
N ALA A 83 19.62 -36.64 5.42
CA ALA A 83 18.65 -37.74 5.43
C ALA A 83 17.86 -37.75 6.74
N LYS A 84 18.55 -37.64 7.88
CA LYS A 84 17.91 -37.57 9.22
C LYS A 84 17.01 -36.35 9.36
N LEU A 85 17.47 -35.19 8.87
CA LEU A 85 16.66 -33.97 8.84
C LEU A 85 15.37 -34.20 8.04
N THR A 86 15.47 -34.85 6.89
CA THR A 86 14.32 -35.15 6.02
C THR A 86 13.35 -36.15 6.66
N GLU A 87 13.85 -37.16 7.37
CA GLU A 87 13.04 -38.10 8.15
C GLU A 87 12.25 -37.40 9.25
N PHE A 88 12.90 -36.50 10.00
CA PHE A 88 12.25 -35.68 11.03
C PHE A 88 11.10 -34.84 10.45
N ILE A 89 11.34 -34.17 9.32
CA ILE A 89 10.34 -33.32 8.63
C ILE A 89 9.10 -34.13 8.24
N ILE A 90 9.29 -35.35 7.72
CA ILE A 90 8.19 -36.23 7.28
C ILE A 90 7.47 -36.87 8.48
N GLY A 91 8.19 -37.19 9.56
CA GLY A 91 7.67 -37.93 10.70
C GLY A 91 7.12 -37.03 11.82
N ASP A 92 7.98 -36.66 12.76
CA ASP A 92 7.59 -36.06 14.03
C ASP A 92 7.24 -34.57 13.96
N PHE A 93 7.74 -33.85 12.95
CA PHE A 93 7.63 -32.40 12.85
C PHE A 93 6.17 -31.90 12.88
N LYS A 94 5.25 -32.59 12.18
CA LYS A 94 3.82 -32.24 12.18
C LYS A 94 3.22 -32.21 13.58
N ARG A 95 3.43 -33.29 14.34
CA ARG A 95 2.88 -33.45 15.69
C ARG A 95 3.39 -32.36 16.64
N LEU A 96 4.67 -32.01 16.53
CA LEU A 96 5.31 -31.02 17.40
C LEU A 96 4.85 -29.59 17.10
N ILE A 97 4.72 -29.23 15.81
CA ILE A 97 4.21 -27.93 15.40
C ILE A 97 2.73 -27.77 15.75
N GLU A 98 1.93 -28.81 15.55
CA GLU A 98 0.49 -28.76 15.80
C GLU A 98 0.16 -28.37 17.23
N ASP A 99 0.79 -29.05 18.21
CA ASP A 99 0.61 -28.75 19.63
C ASP A 99 0.98 -27.29 19.96
N ARG A 100 2.05 -26.76 19.37
CA ARG A 100 2.49 -25.38 19.60
C ARG A 100 1.57 -24.34 18.96
N LEU A 101 1.20 -24.52 17.69
CA LEU A 101 0.33 -23.58 16.99
C LEU A 101 -1.04 -23.46 17.66
N ARG A 102 -1.65 -24.60 18.07
CA ARG A 102 -2.93 -24.59 18.79
C ARG A 102 -2.81 -23.85 20.13
N LYS A 103 -1.76 -24.13 20.92
CA LYS A 103 -1.50 -23.43 22.20
C LYS A 103 -1.30 -21.93 22.04
N ILE A 104 -0.68 -21.48 20.96
CA ILE A 104 -0.51 -20.04 20.67
C ILE A 104 -1.87 -19.42 20.31
N HIS A 105 -2.67 -20.11 19.49
CA HIS A 105 -3.96 -19.60 19.01
C HIS A 105 -5.03 -19.49 20.10
N ASP A 106 -5.03 -20.40 21.08
CA ASP A 106 -6.04 -20.47 22.14
C ASP A 106 -5.83 -19.43 23.27
N ARG A 107 -4.68 -18.75 23.31
CA ARG A 107 -4.44 -17.61 24.21
C ARG A 107 -5.16 -16.39 23.63
N GLY A 108 -6.36 -16.07 24.10
CA GLY A 108 -7.29 -15.10 23.47
C GLY A 108 -6.73 -13.71 23.09
N GLU A 109 -5.66 -13.22 23.74
CA GLU A 109 -4.97 -11.97 23.40
C GLU A 109 -3.93 -12.12 22.26
N ASP A 110 -3.56 -13.36 21.93
CA ASP A 110 -2.48 -13.74 21.03
C ASP A 110 -2.94 -14.42 19.73
N LYS A 111 -4.23 -14.31 19.38
CA LYS A 111 -4.83 -15.05 18.27
C LYS A 111 -4.03 -14.89 16.97
N ILE A 112 -3.60 -16.01 16.40
CA ILE A 112 -2.82 -16.05 15.16
C ILE A 112 -3.67 -15.49 14.01
N SER A 113 -3.14 -14.48 13.33
CA SER A 113 -3.74 -13.85 12.15
C SER A 113 -3.32 -14.55 10.85
N CYS A 114 -2.08 -15.05 10.78
CA CYS A 114 -1.60 -15.89 9.69
C CYS A 114 -0.41 -16.77 10.12
N VAL A 115 -0.19 -17.86 9.37
CA VAL A 115 1.02 -18.69 9.45
C VAL A 115 1.80 -18.52 8.15
N ILE A 116 3.06 -18.11 8.24
CA ILE A 116 3.99 -18.04 7.12
C ILE A 116 4.98 -19.18 7.29
N ALA A 117 4.98 -20.15 6.38
CA ALA A 117 5.82 -21.33 6.52
C ALA A 117 6.67 -21.54 5.28
N ASP A 118 7.90 -22.01 5.50
CA ASP A 118 8.72 -22.54 4.41
C ASP A 118 7.96 -23.63 3.64
N LEU A 119 8.07 -23.66 2.30
CA LEU A 119 7.38 -24.67 1.49
C LEU A 119 7.79 -26.12 1.85
N CYS A 120 8.99 -26.32 2.41
CA CYS A 120 9.42 -27.62 2.93
C CYS A 120 8.88 -27.90 4.35
N ALA A 121 8.39 -26.89 5.06
CA ALA A 121 7.68 -27.02 6.34
C ALA A 121 6.17 -27.24 6.15
N PHE A 122 5.80 -28.09 5.18
CA PHE A 122 4.42 -28.33 4.69
C PHE A 122 3.40 -28.66 5.80
N ALA A 123 3.85 -29.25 6.90
CA ALA A 123 3.02 -29.54 8.05
C ALA A 123 2.41 -28.28 8.69
N ALA A 124 3.16 -27.16 8.74
CA ALA A 124 2.69 -25.92 9.36
C ALA A 124 1.53 -25.30 8.57
N VAL A 125 1.59 -25.30 7.24
CA VAL A 125 0.51 -24.84 6.37
C VAL A 125 -0.73 -25.71 6.54
N SER A 126 -0.54 -27.04 6.58
CA SER A 126 -1.63 -27.99 6.74
C SER A 126 -2.37 -27.78 8.07
N VAL A 127 -1.62 -27.63 9.17
CA VAL A 127 -2.16 -27.34 10.50
C VAL A 127 -2.87 -25.98 10.53
N ALA A 128 -2.30 -24.93 9.93
CA ALA A 128 -2.93 -23.62 9.87
C ALA A 128 -4.31 -23.69 9.21
N LYS A 129 -4.41 -24.43 8.09
CA LYS A 129 -5.67 -24.68 7.39
C LYS A 129 -6.67 -25.45 8.26
N GLU A 130 -6.24 -26.49 8.97
CA GLU A 130 -7.07 -27.24 9.93
C GLU A 130 -7.59 -26.36 11.08
N MET A 131 -6.85 -25.30 11.43
CA MET A 131 -7.24 -24.31 12.45
C MET A 131 -8.11 -23.16 11.90
N GLY A 132 -8.35 -23.09 10.59
CA GLY A 132 -9.04 -21.96 9.96
C GLY A 132 -8.23 -20.66 9.96
N VAL A 133 -6.90 -20.76 10.08
CA VAL A 133 -5.96 -19.64 10.02
C VAL A 133 -5.36 -19.56 8.61
N PRO A 134 -5.28 -18.37 7.99
CA PRO A 134 -4.63 -18.20 6.69
C PRO A 134 -3.18 -18.70 6.68
N GLY A 135 -2.84 -19.52 5.69
CA GLY A 135 -1.49 -20.06 5.48
C GLY A 135 -0.84 -19.45 4.25
N VAL A 136 0.37 -18.92 4.40
CA VAL A 136 1.19 -18.32 3.34
C VAL A 136 2.46 -19.15 3.18
N GLY A 137 2.78 -19.52 1.94
CA GLY A 137 4.03 -20.22 1.64
C GLY A 137 5.20 -19.26 1.56
N PHE A 138 6.39 -19.70 1.94
CA PHE A 138 7.64 -18.97 1.73
C PHE A 138 8.66 -19.86 1.02
N SER A 139 9.30 -19.34 -0.03
CA SER A 139 10.39 -20.01 -0.71
C SER A 139 11.74 -19.35 -0.42
N SER A 140 12.64 -20.14 0.16
CA SER A 140 14.08 -19.84 0.27
C SER A 140 14.87 -20.19 -1.00
N SER A 141 14.24 -20.83 -1.98
CA SER A 141 14.83 -21.24 -3.27
C SER A 141 14.35 -20.36 -4.43
N SER A 142 15.04 -20.47 -5.57
CA SER A 142 14.68 -19.83 -6.84
C SER A 142 13.26 -20.17 -7.30
N LEU A 143 12.59 -19.23 -8.00
CA LEU A 143 11.29 -19.49 -8.63
C LEU A 143 11.39 -20.66 -9.61
N GLY A 144 12.52 -20.82 -10.30
CA GLY A 144 12.80 -21.99 -11.15
C GLY A 144 12.69 -23.33 -10.40
N SER A 145 13.18 -23.40 -9.16
CA SER A 145 13.12 -24.61 -8.32
C SER A 145 11.72 -24.92 -7.83
N ILE A 146 10.94 -23.88 -7.50
CA ILE A 146 9.52 -24.03 -7.17
C ILE A 146 8.75 -24.52 -8.40
N ALA A 147 9.01 -23.93 -9.56
CA ALA A 147 8.38 -24.32 -10.81
C ALA A 147 8.67 -25.79 -11.13
N GLN A 148 9.90 -26.26 -10.93
CA GLN A 148 10.24 -27.67 -11.05
C GLN A 148 9.39 -28.56 -10.13
N SER A 149 9.28 -28.20 -8.85
CA SER A 149 8.51 -28.98 -7.87
C SER A 149 7.01 -28.97 -8.21
N ALA A 150 6.47 -27.83 -8.63
CA ALA A 150 5.07 -27.71 -9.07
C ALA A 150 4.74 -28.55 -10.32
N HIS A 151 5.75 -28.88 -11.14
CA HIS A 151 5.58 -29.68 -12.35
C HIS A 151 5.75 -31.19 -12.13
N ILE A 152 6.10 -31.65 -10.92
CA ILE A 152 6.24 -33.09 -10.61
C ILE A 152 5.06 -33.95 -11.10
N PRO A 153 3.78 -33.56 -10.93
CA PRO A 153 2.65 -34.33 -11.44
C PRO A 153 2.71 -34.54 -12.97
N LYS A 154 3.07 -33.49 -13.73
CA LYS A 154 3.23 -33.59 -15.19
C LYS A 154 4.45 -34.44 -15.59
N LEU A 155 5.53 -34.40 -14.80
CA LEU A 155 6.72 -35.23 -15.02
C LEU A 155 6.40 -36.73 -14.82
N LEU A 156 5.54 -37.05 -13.85
CA LEU A 156 4.99 -38.40 -13.62
C LEU A 156 4.06 -38.82 -14.77
N GLU A 157 3.09 -37.98 -15.15
CA GLU A 157 2.12 -38.26 -16.22
C GLU A 157 2.80 -38.50 -17.58
N SER A 158 3.86 -37.74 -17.88
CA SER A 158 4.65 -37.88 -19.11
C SER A 158 5.64 -39.05 -19.07
N GLY A 159 5.80 -39.72 -17.92
CA GLY A 159 6.74 -40.81 -17.73
C GLY A 159 8.21 -40.40 -17.81
N ILE A 160 8.52 -39.12 -17.56
CA ILE A 160 9.89 -38.61 -17.44
C ILE A 160 10.53 -39.13 -16.14
N ILE A 161 9.73 -39.20 -15.07
CA ILE A 161 10.10 -39.83 -13.79
C ILE A 161 9.08 -40.90 -13.40
N ASP A 162 9.51 -41.89 -12.62
CA ASP A 162 8.64 -42.91 -12.04
C ASP A 162 8.03 -42.46 -10.69
N SER A 163 7.24 -43.33 -10.05
CA SER A 163 6.61 -43.06 -8.76
C SER A 163 7.59 -42.88 -7.59
N ASN A 164 8.86 -43.23 -7.76
CA ASN A 164 9.93 -43.02 -6.79
C ASN A 164 10.76 -41.76 -7.11
N GLY A 165 10.41 -41.04 -8.18
CA GLY A 165 11.13 -39.85 -8.63
C GLY A 165 12.37 -40.15 -9.46
N GLU A 166 12.59 -41.42 -9.82
CA GLU A 166 13.74 -41.85 -10.61
C GLU A 166 13.50 -41.53 -12.09
N PRO A 167 14.45 -40.87 -12.76
CA PRO A 167 14.37 -40.60 -14.19
C PRO A 167 14.28 -41.87 -15.02
N ARG A 168 13.37 -41.90 -16.01
CA ARG A 168 13.24 -43.05 -16.92
C ARG A 168 14.42 -43.21 -17.87
N PHE A 169 15.04 -42.10 -18.26
CA PHE A 169 16.23 -42.06 -19.09
C PHE A 169 17.31 -41.23 -18.39
N GLU A 170 18.51 -41.79 -18.28
CA GLU A 170 19.64 -41.09 -17.68
C GLU A 170 20.00 -39.83 -18.47
N ASN A 171 20.23 -38.75 -17.73
CA ASN A 171 20.66 -37.45 -18.26
C ASN A 171 19.73 -36.85 -19.33
N GLN A 172 18.46 -37.24 -19.39
CA GLN A 172 17.49 -36.65 -20.30
C GLN A 172 17.37 -35.13 -20.03
N THR A 173 17.55 -34.32 -21.06
CA THR A 173 17.30 -32.88 -20.99
C THR A 173 15.81 -32.61 -21.09
N ILE A 174 15.28 -31.82 -20.15
CA ILE A 174 13.90 -31.34 -20.16
C ILE A 174 13.88 -29.82 -20.04
N GLN A 175 12.77 -29.23 -20.48
CA GLN A 175 12.50 -27.81 -20.33
C GLN A 175 11.06 -27.65 -19.88
N LEU A 176 10.83 -26.99 -18.73
CA LEU A 176 9.49 -26.83 -18.16
C LEU A 176 8.61 -25.89 -18.98
N SER A 177 9.24 -24.88 -19.59
CA SER A 177 8.64 -23.98 -20.58
C SER A 177 9.75 -23.45 -21.50
N PRO A 178 9.43 -22.96 -22.71
CA PRO A 178 10.43 -22.40 -23.63
C PRO A 178 11.26 -21.25 -23.05
N THR A 179 10.77 -20.61 -21.99
CA THR A 179 11.35 -19.42 -21.37
C THR A 179 12.10 -19.70 -20.07
N VAL A 180 12.05 -20.94 -19.55
CA VAL A 180 12.82 -21.40 -18.37
C VAL A 180 14.02 -22.23 -18.84
N PRO A 181 15.16 -22.22 -18.12
CA PRO A 181 16.37 -22.93 -18.56
C PRO A 181 16.16 -24.44 -18.69
N GLU A 182 16.81 -25.04 -19.68
CA GLU A 182 16.91 -26.48 -19.80
C GLU A 182 17.62 -27.09 -18.59
N MET A 183 17.15 -28.25 -18.15
CA MET A 183 17.75 -28.99 -17.05
C MET A 183 17.80 -30.49 -17.34
N SER A 184 18.85 -31.15 -16.84
CA SER A 184 18.95 -32.60 -16.91
C SER A 184 18.16 -33.24 -15.78
N THR A 185 17.53 -34.39 -16.03
CA THR A 185 16.81 -35.17 -15.02
C THR A 185 17.71 -35.67 -13.89
N SER A 186 19.02 -35.83 -14.12
CA SER A 186 20.01 -36.13 -13.09
C SER A 186 20.30 -34.94 -12.16
N HIS A 187 19.91 -33.73 -12.55
CA HIS A 187 20.07 -32.50 -11.76
C HIS A 187 18.79 -32.08 -11.04
N PHE A 188 17.79 -32.96 -10.97
CA PHE A 188 16.66 -32.72 -10.08
C PHE A 188 17.16 -32.71 -8.64
N TRP A 189 16.68 -31.77 -7.82
CA TRP A 189 17.27 -31.53 -6.51
C TRP A 189 17.17 -32.75 -5.58
N TRP A 190 16.15 -33.60 -5.78
CA TRP A 190 16.01 -34.90 -5.09
C TRP A 190 16.87 -36.03 -5.67
N SER A 191 17.32 -35.91 -6.93
CA SER A 191 18.21 -36.88 -7.59
C SER A 191 19.68 -36.70 -7.20
N CYS A 192 20.05 -35.58 -6.58
CA CYS A 192 21.44 -35.28 -6.20
C CYS A 192 21.96 -36.10 -5.00
N PHE A 193 21.13 -36.93 -4.38
CA PHE A 193 21.55 -37.78 -3.26
C PHE A 193 22.11 -39.13 -3.76
N ASN A 194 23.27 -39.54 -3.25
CA ASN A 194 23.95 -40.76 -3.70
C ASN A 194 23.22 -42.04 -3.27
N GLU A 195 22.62 -42.05 -2.08
CA GLU A 195 21.92 -43.20 -1.53
C GLU A 195 20.46 -43.26 -2.00
N ALA A 196 20.01 -44.43 -2.43
CA ALA A 196 18.65 -44.63 -2.97
C ALA A 196 17.55 -44.30 -1.94
N MET A 197 17.79 -44.63 -0.66
CA MET A 197 16.86 -44.28 0.41
C MET A 197 16.72 -42.76 0.56
N SER A 198 17.85 -42.04 0.60
CA SER A 198 17.89 -40.58 0.70
C SER A 198 17.23 -39.90 -0.51
N ARG A 199 17.40 -40.42 -1.73
CA ARG A 199 16.66 -39.94 -2.92
C ARG A 199 15.15 -40.10 -2.77
N ASN A 200 14.70 -41.27 -2.33
CA ASN A 200 13.27 -41.55 -2.17
C ASN A 200 12.64 -40.62 -1.12
N VAL A 201 13.33 -40.40 0.00
CA VAL A 201 12.86 -39.50 1.07
C VAL A 201 12.86 -38.04 0.57
N ALA A 202 13.89 -37.59 -0.14
CA ALA A 202 13.92 -36.25 -0.74
C ALA A 202 12.79 -36.04 -1.77
N PHE A 203 12.51 -37.04 -2.61
CA PHE A 203 11.40 -36.99 -3.56
C PHE A 203 10.04 -36.93 -2.86
N ARG A 204 9.87 -37.63 -1.73
CA ARG A 204 8.66 -37.50 -0.90
C ARG A 204 8.47 -36.09 -0.35
N VAL A 205 9.54 -35.42 0.09
CA VAL A 205 9.46 -34.00 0.48
C VAL A 205 9.09 -33.13 -0.71
N ALA A 206 9.65 -33.38 -1.88
CA ALA A 206 9.29 -32.66 -3.10
C ALA A 206 7.79 -32.79 -3.40
N LEU A 207 7.23 -34.01 -3.31
CA LEU A 207 5.80 -34.26 -3.49
C LEU A 207 4.92 -33.53 -2.46
N GLU A 208 5.31 -33.51 -1.18
CA GLU A 208 4.56 -32.78 -0.14
C GLU A 208 4.66 -31.25 -0.31
N ALA A 209 5.82 -30.74 -0.74
CA ALA A 209 5.99 -29.33 -1.09
C ALA A 209 5.08 -28.94 -2.27
N THR A 210 4.96 -29.80 -3.30
CA THR A 210 4.01 -29.60 -4.42
C THR A 210 2.57 -29.49 -3.94
N LYS A 211 2.14 -30.35 -3.00
CA LYS A 211 0.80 -30.25 -2.41
C LYS A 211 0.63 -28.94 -1.64
N THR A 212 1.67 -28.50 -0.93
CA THR A 212 1.65 -27.23 -0.19
C THR A 212 1.45 -26.02 -1.10
N VAL A 213 2.10 -25.98 -2.27
CA VAL A 213 1.88 -24.96 -3.31
C VAL A 213 0.40 -24.86 -3.71
N THR A 214 -0.32 -26.00 -3.74
CA THR A 214 -1.76 -25.98 -4.02
C THR A 214 -2.62 -25.54 -2.84
N LEU A 215 -2.14 -25.74 -1.60
CA LEU A 215 -2.88 -25.46 -0.37
C LEU A 215 -2.85 -23.99 0.05
N VAL A 216 -1.79 -23.26 -0.27
CA VAL A 216 -1.64 -21.83 0.06
C VAL A 216 -2.29 -20.95 -0.99
N ASP A 217 -2.76 -19.78 -0.58
CA ASP A 217 -3.29 -18.76 -1.50
C ASP A 217 -2.14 -18.00 -2.19
N GLU A 218 -1.08 -17.71 -1.43
CA GLU A 218 0.08 -16.93 -1.89
C GLU A 218 1.40 -17.58 -1.45
N ILE A 219 2.44 -17.37 -2.25
CA ILE A 219 3.82 -17.84 -2.01
C ILE A 219 4.76 -16.64 -2.07
N LEU A 220 5.35 -16.28 -0.94
CA LEU A 220 6.38 -15.24 -0.88
C LEU A 220 7.73 -15.82 -1.31
N CYS A 221 8.44 -15.16 -2.22
CA CYS A 221 9.73 -15.63 -2.72
C CYS A 221 10.82 -14.59 -2.53
N ASN A 222 12.00 -15.00 -2.03
CA ASN A 222 13.19 -14.15 -2.01
C ASN A 222 13.80 -14.02 -3.43
N SER A 223 13.07 -13.40 -4.34
CA SER A 223 13.44 -13.16 -5.75
C SER A 223 12.80 -11.86 -6.24
N PHE A 224 13.11 -11.43 -7.46
CA PHE A 224 12.51 -10.27 -8.13
C PHE A 224 12.33 -10.52 -9.64
N ALA A 225 11.37 -9.83 -10.26
CA ALA A 225 10.94 -10.10 -11.63
C ALA A 225 12.08 -10.03 -12.66
N GLY A 226 13.01 -9.09 -12.48
CA GLY A 226 14.13 -8.88 -13.40
C GLY A 226 15.00 -10.11 -13.67
N ILE A 227 15.11 -11.06 -12.73
CA ILE A 227 15.99 -12.23 -12.88
C ILE A 227 15.25 -13.53 -13.19
N GLU A 228 13.95 -13.61 -12.89
CA GLU A 228 13.17 -14.86 -12.95
C GLU A 228 11.74 -14.69 -13.53
N ALA A 229 11.45 -13.62 -14.28
CA ALA A 229 10.12 -13.39 -14.87
C ALA A 229 9.49 -14.62 -15.59
N PRO A 230 10.23 -15.39 -16.42
CA PRO A 230 9.69 -16.61 -17.01
C PRO A 230 9.20 -17.69 -16.03
N ALA A 231 9.85 -17.81 -14.88
CA ALA A 231 9.47 -18.79 -13.86
C ALA A 231 8.26 -18.30 -13.04
N LEU A 232 8.09 -16.98 -12.92
CA LEU A 232 6.92 -16.36 -12.27
C LEU A 232 5.62 -16.71 -13.01
N ASP A 233 5.63 -16.73 -14.35
CA ASP A 233 4.48 -17.12 -15.17
C ASP A 233 4.00 -18.55 -14.90
N LEU A 234 4.91 -19.44 -14.48
CA LEU A 234 4.59 -20.83 -14.16
C LEU A 234 3.99 -21.00 -12.76
N ILE A 235 4.12 -19.99 -11.89
CA ILE A 235 3.63 -20.01 -10.51
C ILE A 235 2.86 -18.71 -10.25
N PRO A 236 1.61 -18.58 -10.74
CA PRO A 236 0.83 -17.34 -10.61
C PRO A 236 0.58 -16.87 -9.17
N LYS A 237 0.69 -17.78 -8.19
CA LYS A 237 0.58 -17.50 -6.75
C LYS A 237 1.86 -16.95 -6.12
N ALA A 238 2.96 -16.88 -6.88
CA ALA A 238 4.23 -16.41 -6.35
C ALA A 238 4.28 -14.88 -6.35
N ILE A 239 4.63 -14.31 -5.20
CA ILE A 239 4.87 -12.89 -5.00
C ILE A 239 6.36 -12.72 -4.71
N PRO A 240 7.14 -12.20 -5.67
CA PRO A 240 8.53 -11.84 -5.44
C PRO A 240 8.59 -10.72 -4.40
N ILE A 241 9.26 -10.94 -3.27
CA ILE A 241 9.46 -9.95 -2.20
C ILE A 241 10.94 -9.67 -1.93
N GLY A 242 11.82 -10.26 -2.73
CA GLY A 242 13.25 -10.05 -2.65
C GLY A 242 13.70 -8.77 -3.36
N PRO A 243 15.00 -8.43 -3.23
CA PRO A 243 15.98 -9.15 -2.44
C PRO A 243 15.83 -8.87 -0.92
N LEU A 244 15.75 -9.92 -0.11
CA LEU A 244 15.70 -9.84 1.36
C LEU A 244 17.11 -9.69 1.94
N LEU A 245 17.70 -8.50 1.77
CA LEU A 245 19.03 -8.14 2.28
C LEU A 245 18.93 -7.20 3.47
N SER A 246 19.95 -7.19 4.34
CA SER A 246 19.97 -6.33 5.53
C SER A 246 21.24 -5.45 5.58
N PRO A 247 21.38 -4.48 4.66
CA PRO A 247 22.60 -3.66 4.59
C PRO A 247 22.80 -2.75 5.82
N ASN A 248 21.73 -2.34 6.51
CA ASN A 248 21.77 -1.37 7.63
C ASN A 248 20.97 -1.86 8.85
N ARG A 249 21.35 -3.00 9.45
CA ARG A 249 20.74 -3.40 10.74
C ARG A 249 21.08 -2.41 11.84
N THR A 250 20.07 -1.92 12.55
CA THR A 250 20.25 -1.40 13.90
C THR A 250 20.76 -2.54 14.78
N VAL A 251 21.72 -2.25 15.68
CA VAL A 251 22.56 -3.20 16.45
C VAL A 251 21.76 -4.10 17.42
N SER A 252 20.43 -4.11 17.36
CA SER A 252 19.53 -4.73 18.33
C SER A 252 18.68 -5.89 17.80
N LYS A 253 18.67 -6.20 16.49
CA LYS A 253 17.78 -7.24 15.92
C LYS A 253 18.51 -8.55 15.55
N PRO A 254 17.92 -9.74 15.78
CA PRO A 254 18.58 -11.01 15.59
C PRO A 254 18.74 -11.31 14.10
N ALA A 255 19.89 -11.86 13.76
CA ALA A 255 20.28 -12.06 12.38
C ALA A 255 19.90 -13.42 11.79
N GLY A 256 19.65 -14.42 12.65
CA GLY A 256 19.40 -15.80 12.24
C GLY A 256 20.66 -16.58 11.83
N HIS A 257 21.86 -16.10 12.21
CA HIS A 257 23.12 -16.83 11.94
C HIS A 257 23.31 -17.99 12.92
N PHE A 258 23.73 -19.16 12.44
CA PHE A 258 24.09 -20.30 13.28
C PHE A 258 25.59 -20.38 13.61
N TRP A 259 26.37 -19.42 13.12
CA TRP A 259 27.81 -19.33 13.28
C TRP A 259 28.18 -17.89 13.62
N ALA A 260 29.09 -17.70 14.58
CA ALA A 260 29.59 -16.38 14.93
C ALA A 260 30.44 -15.80 13.79
N GLU A 261 30.14 -14.57 13.38
CA GLU A 261 30.85 -13.89 12.30
C GLU A 261 32.23 -13.40 12.75
N ASP A 262 33.26 -13.78 12.00
CA ASP A 262 34.60 -13.22 12.11
C ASP A 262 34.72 -11.97 11.23
N SER A 263 34.46 -10.81 11.84
CA SER A 263 34.57 -9.51 11.16
C SER A 263 36.02 -9.06 10.92
N SER A 264 37.05 -9.84 11.31
CA SER A 264 38.45 -9.48 11.07
C SER A 264 38.81 -9.44 9.59
N CYS A 265 38.05 -10.14 8.74
CA CYS A 265 38.22 -10.07 7.29
C CYS A 265 37.91 -8.69 6.70
N LEU A 266 36.99 -7.92 7.29
CA LEU A 266 36.62 -6.60 6.77
C LEU A 266 37.81 -5.63 6.81
N LYS A 267 38.53 -5.58 7.95
CA LYS A 267 39.77 -4.78 8.08
C LYS A 267 40.88 -5.22 7.14
N TRP A 268 40.90 -6.49 6.76
CA TRP A 268 41.84 -7.01 5.78
C TRP A 268 41.42 -6.61 4.35
N LEU A 269 40.11 -6.63 4.05
CA LEU A 269 39.56 -6.18 2.78
C LEU A 269 39.81 -4.68 2.55
N ASP A 270 39.74 -3.85 3.60
CA ASP A 270 40.07 -2.41 3.54
C ASP A 270 41.49 -2.12 3.01
N GLN A 271 42.40 -3.11 3.09
CA GLN A 271 43.80 -2.99 2.67
C GLN A 271 44.04 -3.50 1.24
N GLN A 272 43.02 -4.09 0.61
CA GLN A 272 43.12 -4.67 -0.72
C GLN A 272 42.71 -3.65 -1.79
N GLN A 273 43.22 -3.81 -3.00
CA GLN A 273 42.81 -2.99 -4.13
C GLN A 273 41.33 -3.26 -4.48
N GLU A 274 40.62 -2.25 -4.97
CA GLU A 274 39.26 -2.44 -5.51
C GLU A 274 39.22 -3.55 -6.55
N ARG A 275 38.18 -4.38 -6.49
CA ARG A 275 37.93 -5.49 -7.43
C ARG A 275 39.15 -6.41 -7.62
N SER A 276 39.86 -6.72 -6.54
CA SER A 276 41.05 -7.59 -6.56
C SER A 276 40.91 -8.88 -5.76
N VAL A 277 39.88 -9.01 -4.91
CA VAL A 277 39.75 -10.13 -3.97
C VAL A 277 38.75 -11.17 -4.47
N ILE A 278 39.16 -12.43 -4.48
CA ILE A 278 38.28 -13.58 -4.70
C ILE A 278 37.65 -13.96 -3.36
N TYR A 279 36.33 -13.84 -3.25
CA TYR A 279 35.62 -14.38 -2.08
C TYR A 279 35.27 -15.85 -2.32
N VAL A 280 35.56 -16.72 -1.34
CA VAL A 280 35.36 -18.17 -1.45
C VAL A 280 34.51 -18.67 -0.28
N ALA A 281 33.30 -19.16 -0.55
CA ALA A 281 32.43 -19.73 0.48
C ALA A 281 31.47 -20.80 -0.08
N PHE A 282 31.34 -21.91 0.65
CA PHE A 282 30.55 -23.08 0.25
C PHE A 282 29.33 -23.35 1.14
N GLY A 283 28.82 -22.33 1.85
CA GLY A 283 27.62 -22.45 2.67
C GLY A 283 27.81 -23.36 3.90
N SER A 284 26.69 -23.76 4.51
CA SER A 284 26.68 -24.48 5.80
C SER A 284 26.74 -26.02 5.67
N PHE A 285 26.39 -26.59 4.52
CA PHE A 285 26.25 -28.04 4.32
C PHE A 285 27.38 -28.70 3.51
N THR A 286 28.12 -27.95 2.68
CA THR A 286 29.13 -28.54 1.78
C THR A 286 30.28 -29.18 2.55
N ILE A 287 30.62 -30.43 2.24
CA ILE A 287 31.75 -31.14 2.83
C ILE A 287 32.75 -31.45 1.71
N LEU A 288 34.02 -31.06 1.90
CA LEU A 288 35.11 -31.36 0.99
C LEU A 288 35.96 -32.52 1.55
N ASN A 289 36.43 -33.38 0.64
CA ASN A 289 37.47 -34.34 0.98
C ASN A 289 38.86 -33.67 0.95
N GLN A 290 39.85 -34.32 1.55
CA GLN A 290 41.20 -33.79 1.71
C GLN A 290 41.88 -33.45 0.37
N THR A 291 41.68 -34.28 -0.66
CA THR A 291 42.21 -34.03 -2.01
C THR A 291 41.62 -32.77 -2.60
N GLN A 292 40.29 -32.62 -2.53
CA GLN A 292 39.60 -31.48 -3.12
C GLN A 292 39.95 -30.16 -2.42
N PHE A 293 40.11 -30.19 -1.09
CA PHE A 293 40.57 -29.06 -0.31
C PHE A 293 41.98 -28.60 -0.71
N GLN A 294 42.90 -29.55 -0.94
CA GLN A 294 44.26 -29.24 -1.38
C GLN A 294 44.31 -28.68 -2.80
N GLU A 295 43.51 -29.22 -3.72
CA GLU A 295 43.40 -28.66 -5.08
C GLU A 295 42.84 -27.24 -5.08
N LEU A 296 41.86 -26.94 -4.23
CA LEU A 296 41.33 -25.59 -4.07
C LEU A 296 42.39 -24.63 -3.51
N ALA A 297 43.06 -25.01 -2.42
CA ALA A 297 44.13 -24.23 -1.82
C ALA A 297 45.25 -23.92 -2.84
N ALA A 298 45.70 -24.95 -3.57
CA ALA A 298 46.73 -24.81 -4.59
C ALA A 298 46.26 -23.97 -5.79
N GLY A 299 45.00 -24.08 -6.21
CA GLY A 299 44.42 -23.29 -7.30
C GLY A 299 44.35 -21.81 -6.95
N LEU A 300 43.88 -21.48 -5.75
CA LEU A 300 43.85 -20.11 -5.24
C LEU A 300 45.27 -19.52 -5.13
N GLU A 301 46.21 -20.26 -4.56
CA GLU A 301 47.61 -19.82 -4.44
C GLU A 301 48.26 -19.55 -5.81
N ARG A 302 48.02 -20.45 -6.77
CA ARG A 302 48.57 -20.35 -8.14
C ARG A 302 47.97 -19.23 -8.97
N SER A 303 46.71 -18.87 -8.71
CA SER A 303 46.05 -17.76 -9.41
C SER A 303 46.79 -16.42 -9.23
N GLY A 304 47.55 -16.27 -8.14
CA GLY A 304 48.26 -15.04 -7.82
C GLY A 304 47.38 -13.95 -7.19
N TRP A 305 46.06 -14.06 -7.30
CA TRP A 305 45.08 -13.08 -6.82
C TRP A 305 44.88 -13.12 -5.30
N PRO A 306 44.62 -11.97 -4.66
CA PRO A 306 44.16 -11.94 -3.28
C PRO A 306 42.86 -12.75 -3.10
N PHE A 307 42.72 -13.47 -1.99
CA PHE A 307 41.50 -14.22 -1.70
C PHE A 307 41.12 -14.21 -0.22
N LEU A 308 39.81 -14.17 0.02
CA LEU A 308 39.19 -14.38 1.31
C LEU A 308 38.43 -15.71 1.28
N TRP A 309 38.85 -16.68 2.10
CA TRP A 309 38.26 -18.01 2.11
C TRP A 309 37.63 -18.35 3.46
N VAL A 310 36.35 -18.70 3.43
CA VAL A 310 35.60 -19.22 4.58
C VAL A 310 35.87 -20.72 4.74
N VAL A 311 36.58 -21.08 5.81
CA VAL A 311 36.86 -22.46 6.23
C VAL A 311 36.16 -22.71 7.56
N ARG A 312 34.85 -23.02 7.49
CA ARG A 312 34.03 -23.27 8.68
C ARG A 312 34.39 -24.59 9.38
N PRO A 313 34.12 -24.70 10.69
CA PRO A 313 34.17 -25.99 11.37
C PRO A 313 33.27 -27.00 10.64
N ASN A 314 33.79 -28.22 10.43
CA ASN A 314 33.12 -29.30 9.67
C ASN A 314 32.96 -29.05 8.15
N LEU A 315 33.74 -28.15 7.53
CA LEU A 315 33.88 -28.13 6.06
C LEU A 315 34.52 -29.42 5.53
N MET A 316 35.22 -30.16 6.38
CA MET A 316 35.91 -31.41 6.04
C MET A 316 35.28 -32.56 6.81
N SER A 317 35.27 -33.77 6.23
CA SER A 317 34.87 -34.99 6.96
C SER A 317 35.81 -35.31 8.14
N SER A 318 37.07 -34.86 8.08
CA SER A 318 37.99 -34.87 9.21
C SER A 318 37.81 -33.61 10.06
N SER A 319 37.93 -33.73 11.39
CA SER A 319 37.78 -32.61 12.32
C SER A 319 38.80 -31.47 12.12
N THR A 320 39.90 -31.72 11.40
CA THR A 320 40.91 -30.72 11.05
C THR A 320 41.20 -30.75 9.55
N ALA A 321 41.18 -29.59 8.90
CA ALA A 321 41.64 -29.42 7.52
C ALA A 321 43.18 -29.44 7.48
N VAL A 322 43.76 -30.29 6.64
CA VAL A 322 45.22 -30.31 6.43
C VAL A 322 45.56 -29.41 5.25
N TYR A 323 46.12 -28.24 5.53
CA TYR A 323 46.62 -27.34 4.50
C TYR A 323 47.85 -27.93 3.79
N PRO A 324 48.12 -27.56 2.52
CA PRO A 324 49.40 -27.87 1.89
C PRO A 324 50.57 -27.36 2.76
N GLU A 325 51.71 -28.06 2.72
CA GLU A 325 52.90 -27.70 3.50
C GLU A 325 53.24 -26.22 3.33
N ASP A 326 53.51 -25.50 4.42
CA ASP A 326 53.82 -24.06 4.48
C ASP A 326 52.79 -23.10 3.84
N PHE A 327 51.60 -23.58 3.46
CA PHE A 327 50.59 -22.78 2.75
C PHE A 327 50.22 -21.50 3.50
N LEU A 328 49.90 -21.60 4.80
CA LEU A 328 49.51 -20.45 5.61
C LEU A 328 50.60 -19.38 5.69
N ASN A 329 51.88 -19.79 5.73
CA ASN A 329 53.01 -18.87 5.73
C ASN A 329 53.18 -18.17 4.37
N ARG A 330 52.90 -18.88 3.27
CA ARG A 330 53.00 -18.34 1.90
C ARG A 330 51.86 -17.39 1.50
N LEU A 331 50.77 -17.35 2.26
CA LEU A 331 49.65 -16.44 1.99
C LEU A 331 50.05 -14.96 2.10
N GLY A 332 50.95 -14.63 3.03
CA GLY A 332 51.37 -13.24 3.29
C GLY A 332 50.15 -12.32 3.50
N ASN A 333 50.12 -11.18 2.78
CA ASN A 333 48.98 -10.26 2.75
C ASN A 333 47.93 -10.58 1.68
N ARG A 334 48.13 -11.64 0.88
CA ARG A 334 47.27 -12.02 -0.26
C ARG A 334 46.15 -12.98 0.12
N GLY A 335 46.32 -13.81 1.15
CA GLY A 335 45.28 -14.74 1.59
C GLY A 335 44.76 -14.42 2.98
N LYS A 336 43.44 -14.41 3.17
CA LYS A 336 42.79 -14.36 4.49
C LYS A 336 41.84 -15.53 4.62
N ILE A 337 41.99 -16.29 5.72
CA ILE A 337 41.09 -17.39 6.07
C ILE A 337 40.34 -17.02 7.33
N VAL A 338 39.03 -17.27 7.33
CA VAL A 338 38.15 -17.05 8.48
C VAL A 338 37.20 -18.23 8.65
N SER A 339 36.69 -18.46 9.86
CA SER A 339 35.75 -19.55 10.13
C SER A 339 34.36 -19.30 9.56
N TRP A 340 33.88 -18.05 9.64
CA TRP A 340 32.60 -17.63 9.09
C TRP A 340 32.65 -16.13 8.82
N ALA A 341 32.40 -15.69 7.59
CA ALA A 341 32.49 -14.28 7.23
C ALA A 341 31.12 -13.58 7.36
N PRO A 342 31.09 -12.27 7.68
CA PRO A 342 29.89 -11.45 7.53
C PRO A 342 29.59 -11.23 6.03
N GLN A 343 29.04 -12.26 5.39
CA GLN A 343 29.03 -12.41 3.93
C GLN A 343 28.38 -11.22 3.20
N GLN A 344 27.27 -10.67 3.70
CA GLN A 344 26.63 -9.50 3.07
C GLN A 344 27.56 -8.29 3.04
N LYS A 345 28.31 -8.04 4.12
CA LYS A 345 29.30 -6.95 4.20
C LYS A 345 30.52 -7.23 3.34
N VAL A 346 30.91 -8.50 3.21
CA VAL A 346 32.00 -8.92 2.34
C VAL A 346 31.61 -8.69 0.88
N LEU A 347 30.46 -9.18 0.43
CA LEU A 347 30.01 -9.06 -0.95
C LEU A 347 29.72 -7.62 -1.37
N SER A 348 29.32 -6.75 -0.43
CA SER A 348 29.18 -5.30 -0.70
C SER A 348 30.50 -4.52 -0.65
N HIS A 349 31.60 -5.15 -0.24
CA HIS A 349 32.88 -4.47 -0.11
C HIS A 349 33.52 -4.20 -1.49
N PRO A 350 34.02 -2.97 -1.77
CA PRO A 350 34.59 -2.61 -3.09
C PRO A 350 35.77 -3.47 -3.54
N ALA A 351 36.49 -4.10 -2.61
CA ALA A 351 37.61 -4.98 -2.91
C ALA A 351 37.21 -6.30 -3.59
N ILE A 352 35.96 -6.76 -3.48
CA ILE A 352 35.54 -8.05 -4.06
C ILE A 352 35.50 -7.98 -5.58
N ALA A 353 36.21 -8.91 -6.21
CA ALA A 353 36.32 -9.07 -7.65
C ALA A 353 35.33 -10.10 -8.20
N CYS A 354 35.21 -11.25 -7.52
CA CYS A 354 34.30 -12.32 -7.86
C CYS A 354 34.02 -13.21 -6.65
N PHE A 355 32.99 -14.04 -6.77
CA PHE A 355 32.54 -14.97 -5.74
C PHE A 355 32.63 -16.42 -6.24
N LEU A 356 33.55 -17.20 -5.68
CA LEU A 356 33.58 -18.65 -5.80
C LEU A 356 32.58 -19.25 -4.81
N SER A 357 31.48 -19.79 -5.35
CA SER A 357 30.29 -20.15 -4.59
C SER A 357 29.75 -21.51 -4.98
N HIS A 358 29.14 -22.18 -3.99
CA HIS A 358 28.28 -23.34 -4.17
C HIS A 358 26.91 -23.03 -4.80
N CYS A 359 26.62 -21.78 -5.16
CA CYS A 359 25.37 -21.37 -5.85
C CYS A 359 24.08 -21.56 -5.03
N GLY A 360 24.14 -21.58 -3.70
CA GLY A 360 22.93 -21.56 -2.87
C GLY A 360 22.14 -20.25 -3.05
N TRP A 361 20.82 -20.32 -3.17
CA TRP A 361 19.98 -19.20 -3.64
C TRP A 361 20.17 -17.89 -2.88
N ASN A 362 20.21 -17.90 -1.55
CA ASN A 362 20.43 -16.66 -0.78
C ASN A 362 21.82 -16.04 -1.04
N SER A 363 22.86 -16.86 -1.15
CA SER A 363 24.21 -16.38 -1.46
C SER A 363 24.32 -15.86 -2.90
N THR A 364 23.58 -16.50 -3.82
CA THR A 364 23.38 -15.98 -5.18
C THR A 364 22.72 -14.61 -5.11
N MET A 365 21.64 -14.45 -4.35
CA MET A 365 20.98 -13.15 -4.22
C MET A 365 21.89 -12.06 -3.66
N GLU A 366 22.65 -12.35 -2.61
CA GLU A 366 23.61 -11.40 -2.05
C GLU A 366 24.67 -10.98 -3.08
N GLY A 367 25.17 -11.90 -3.90
CA GLY A 367 26.14 -11.57 -4.95
C GLY A 367 25.53 -10.79 -6.12
N LEU A 368 24.33 -11.16 -6.57
CA LEU A 368 23.59 -10.45 -7.63
C LEU A 368 23.35 -8.99 -7.25
N CYS A 369 22.87 -8.74 -6.03
CA CYS A 369 22.57 -7.40 -5.54
C CYS A 369 23.80 -6.53 -5.28
N ASN A 370 25.01 -7.10 -5.35
CA ASN A 370 26.25 -6.35 -5.27
C ASN A 370 27.01 -6.35 -6.61
N GLY A 371 26.43 -6.89 -7.67
CA GLY A 371 27.03 -6.90 -9.01
C GLY A 371 28.28 -7.78 -9.10
N VAL A 372 28.37 -8.82 -8.28
CA VAL A 372 29.56 -9.67 -8.16
C VAL A 372 29.48 -10.85 -9.16
N PRO A 373 30.48 -11.02 -10.05
CA PRO A 373 30.60 -12.20 -10.91
C PRO A 373 30.84 -13.50 -10.13
N PHE A 374 30.45 -14.64 -10.72
CA PHE A 374 30.48 -15.94 -10.04
C PHE A 374 31.43 -16.96 -10.67
N LEU A 375 32.15 -17.70 -9.82
CA LEU A 375 32.65 -19.04 -10.15
C LEU A 375 31.75 -20.07 -9.46
N CYS A 376 31.02 -20.81 -10.26
CA CYS A 376 30.00 -21.75 -9.80
C CYS A 376 30.61 -23.13 -9.54
N TRP A 377 30.38 -23.63 -8.34
CA TRP A 377 30.77 -24.96 -7.90
C TRP A 377 29.69 -25.61 -7.02
N PRO A 378 28.55 -25.99 -7.60
CA PRO A 378 27.42 -26.54 -6.88
C PRO A 378 27.78 -27.88 -6.24
N TYR A 379 27.19 -28.15 -5.07
CA TYR A 379 27.37 -29.37 -4.31
C TYR A 379 26.14 -30.29 -4.43
N PHE A 380 24.92 -29.77 -4.23
CA PHE A 380 23.67 -30.56 -4.25
C PHE A 380 22.42 -29.69 -4.40
N ALA A 381 21.25 -30.32 -4.48
CA ALA A 381 19.93 -29.69 -4.47
C ALA A 381 19.72 -28.66 -5.61
N ASP A 382 19.14 -27.50 -5.29
CA ASP A 382 18.80 -26.42 -6.24
C ASP A 382 20.03 -25.71 -6.84
N GLN A 383 21.21 -25.92 -6.27
CA GLN A 383 22.44 -25.23 -6.63
C GLN A 383 22.85 -25.44 -8.09
N ILE A 384 22.59 -26.62 -8.66
CA ILE A 384 22.90 -26.91 -10.07
C ILE A 384 21.99 -26.12 -11.00
N LEU A 385 20.70 -25.96 -10.65
CA LEU A 385 19.79 -25.10 -11.39
C LEU A 385 20.20 -23.62 -11.26
N ASN A 386 20.56 -23.19 -10.06
CA ASN A 386 21.05 -21.83 -9.82
C ASN A 386 22.32 -21.55 -10.64
N GLN A 387 23.27 -22.50 -10.75
CA GLN A 387 24.40 -22.40 -11.68
C GLN A 387 23.95 -22.20 -13.13
N ASN A 388 22.93 -22.93 -13.60
CA ASN A 388 22.45 -22.74 -14.97
C ASN A 388 21.91 -21.32 -15.20
N TYR A 389 21.19 -20.74 -14.22
CA TYR A 389 20.80 -19.33 -14.27
C TYR A 389 22.04 -18.42 -14.37
N ILE A 390 23.00 -18.58 -13.47
CA ILE A 390 24.21 -17.76 -13.42
C ILE A 390 25.03 -17.84 -14.70
N CYS A 391 25.32 -19.04 -15.19
CA CYS A 391 26.25 -19.27 -16.30
C CYS A 391 25.59 -19.18 -17.69
N LYS A 392 24.33 -19.62 -17.83
CA LYS A 392 23.67 -19.76 -19.15
C LYS A 392 22.65 -18.67 -19.43
N VAL A 393 21.89 -18.25 -18.42
CA VAL A 393 20.82 -17.24 -18.57
C VAL A 393 21.37 -15.84 -18.41
N TRP A 394 21.86 -15.53 -17.21
CA TRP A 394 22.42 -14.23 -16.84
C TRP A 394 23.83 -14.04 -17.41
N LYS A 395 24.54 -15.14 -17.63
CA LYS A 395 25.90 -15.18 -18.19
C LYS A 395 26.86 -14.30 -17.40
N ILE A 396 26.79 -14.35 -16.07
CA ILE A 396 27.61 -13.54 -15.15
C ILE A 396 28.70 -14.38 -14.45
N GLY A 397 28.94 -15.60 -14.90
CA GLY A 397 29.88 -16.49 -14.25
C GLY A 397 30.20 -17.75 -15.03
N PHE A 398 31.16 -18.51 -14.53
CA PHE A 398 31.60 -19.78 -15.12
C PHE A 398 31.42 -20.95 -14.17
N GLU A 399 31.10 -22.12 -14.73
CA GLU A 399 31.14 -23.39 -14.01
C GLU A 399 32.57 -23.93 -13.90
N LEU A 400 32.91 -24.47 -12.73
CA LEU A 400 34.12 -25.26 -12.52
C LEU A 400 33.84 -26.73 -12.85
N LYS A 401 34.69 -27.33 -13.69
CA LYS A 401 34.50 -28.69 -14.18
C LYS A 401 35.40 -29.68 -13.46
N PRO A 402 34.85 -30.75 -12.85
CA PRO A 402 35.68 -31.84 -12.33
C PRO A 402 36.29 -32.65 -13.47
N ASN A 403 37.41 -33.33 -13.17
CA ASN A 403 37.95 -34.37 -14.05
C ASN A 403 37.13 -35.68 -13.95
N GLU A 404 37.57 -36.73 -14.62
CA GLU A 404 36.92 -38.06 -14.62
C GLU A 404 36.80 -38.67 -13.20
N ASP A 405 37.67 -38.28 -12.26
CA ASP A 405 37.63 -38.73 -10.85
C ASP A 405 36.70 -37.88 -9.96
N GLY A 406 35.96 -36.92 -10.54
CA GLY A 406 35.11 -36.00 -9.77
C GLY A 406 35.89 -34.88 -9.06
N ILE A 407 37.18 -34.68 -9.36
CA ILE A 407 38.03 -33.68 -8.71
C ILE A 407 38.19 -32.45 -9.62
N VAL A 408 37.85 -31.27 -9.11
CA VAL A 408 38.19 -30.01 -9.76
C VAL A 408 39.66 -29.70 -9.48
N LYS A 409 40.47 -29.71 -10.54
CA LYS A 409 41.92 -29.51 -10.45
C LYS A 409 42.29 -28.05 -10.25
N ARG A 410 43.41 -27.80 -9.58
CA ARG A 410 44.00 -26.46 -9.37
C ARG A 410 44.19 -25.68 -10.66
N GLU A 411 44.52 -26.35 -11.78
CA GLU A 411 44.65 -25.72 -13.10
C GLU A 411 43.31 -25.19 -13.62
N GLU A 412 42.21 -25.91 -13.39
CA GLU A 412 40.87 -25.46 -13.78
C GLU A 412 40.47 -24.23 -12.96
N ILE A 413 40.72 -24.24 -11.66
CA ILE A 413 40.43 -23.12 -10.76
C ILE A 413 41.21 -21.88 -11.19
N GLN A 414 42.53 -22.02 -11.36
CA GLN A 414 43.41 -20.95 -11.81
C GLN A 414 42.89 -20.34 -13.13
N ARG A 415 42.70 -21.18 -14.16
CA ARG A 415 42.28 -20.74 -15.48
C ARG A 415 40.93 -20.05 -15.46
N LYS A 416 39.94 -20.59 -14.72
CA LYS A 416 38.60 -20.00 -14.63
C LYS A 416 38.58 -18.68 -13.87
N ILE A 417 39.44 -18.50 -12.87
CA ILE A 417 39.66 -17.20 -12.22
C ILE A 417 40.18 -16.20 -13.24
N GLU A 418 41.23 -16.55 -13.98
CA GLU A 418 41.84 -15.68 -15.00
C GLU A 418 40.83 -15.31 -16.10
N ASP A 419 40.11 -16.31 -16.64
CA ASP A 419 39.06 -16.12 -17.66
C ASP A 419 37.96 -15.17 -17.15
N LEU A 420 37.48 -15.36 -15.92
CA LEU A 420 36.38 -14.57 -15.34
C LEU A 420 36.78 -13.11 -15.13
N LEU A 421 37.98 -12.87 -14.60
CA LEU A 421 38.43 -11.52 -14.26
C LEU A 421 38.82 -10.69 -15.49
N CYS A 422 39.11 -11.33 -16.62
CA CYS A 422 39.38 -10.68 -17.91
C CYS A 422 38.12 -10.41 -18.76
N ASP A 423 36.96 -10.99 -18.43
CA ASP A 423 35.72 -10.81 -19.19
C ASP A 423 34.93 -9.57 -18.72
N GLU A 424 35.15 -8.44 -19.41
CA GLU A 424 34.39 -7.20 -19.16
C GLU A 424 32.88 -7.35 -19.44
N GLY A 425 32.49 -8.24 -20.35
CA GLY A 425 31.08 -8.50 -20.64
C GLY A 425 30.34 -9.10 -19.45
N ILE A 426 31.00 -10.01 -18.70
CA ILE A 426 30.46 -10.56 -17.45
C ILE A 426 30.27 -9.46 -16.41
N LYS A 427 31.24 -8.56 -16.24
CA LYS A 427 31.16 -7.44 -15.29
C LYS A 427 30.00 -6.50 -15.61
N ILE A 428 29.84 -6.14 -16.89
CA ILE A 428 28.73 -5.28 -17.35
C ILE A 428 27.37 -5.95 -17.05
N ARG A 429 27.23 -7.25 -17.33
CA ARG A 429 25.98 -7.98 -17.05
C ARG A 429 25.70 -8.11 -15.55
N ALA A 430 26.73 -8.34 -14.74
CA ALA A 430 26.60 -8.41 -13.28
C ALA A 430 26.13 -7.05 -12.70
N MET A 431 26.73 -5.94 -13.15
CA MET A 431 26.28 -4.60 -12.79
C MET A 431 24.85 -4.32 -13.25
N LYS A 432 24.47 -4.71 -14.46
CA LYS A 432 23.08 -4.56 -14.91
C LYS A 432 22.09 -5.29 -14.00
N ILE A 433 22.43 -6.49 -13.53
CA ILE A 433 21.56 -7.23 -12.61
C ILE A 433 21.53 -6.55 -11.23
N LYS A 434 22.64 -5.97 -10.79
CA LYS A 434 22.67 -5.12 -9.59
C LYS A 434 21.70 -3.95 -9.74
N ASP A 435 21.76 -3.22 -10.85
CA ASP A 435 20.87 -2.09 -11.14
C ASP A 435 19.41 -2.56 -11.12
N MET A 436 19.09 -3.71 -11.73
CA MET A 436 17.74 -4.31 -11.70
C MET A 436 17.31 -4.71 -10.28
N ALA A 437 18.24 -5.14 -9.43
CA ALA A 437 17.94 -5.46 -8.03
C ALA A 437 17.69 -4.19 -7.21
N GLU A 438 18.50 -3.14 -7.40
CA GLU A 438 18.29 -1.82 -6.81
C GLU A 438 16.95 -1.25 -7.28
N GLU A 439 16.66 -1.28 -8.58
CA GLU A 439 15.37 -0.94 -9.17
C GLU A 439 14.24 -1.76 -8.60
N SER A 440 14.40 -3.03 -8.21
CA SER A 440 13.32 -3.83 -7.61
C SER A 440 12.98 -3.43 -6.16
N VAL A 441 13.95 -2.86 -5.45
CA VAL A 441 13.78 -2.27 -4.12
C VAL A 441 13.29 -0.83 -4.25
N GLU A 442 13.81 -0.10 -5.24
CA GLU A 442 13.44 1.26 -5.58
C GLU A 442 12.10 1.33 -6.30
N THR A 443 11.62 0.36 -7.08
CA THR A 443 10.23 0.38 -7.61
C THR A 443 9.20 0.24 -6.49
N ARG A 444 9.59 -0.35 -5.35
CA ARG A 444 8.83 -0.26 -4.08
C ARG A 444 9.08 1.02 -3.28
N MET A 445 10.06 1.83 -3.68
CA MET A 445 10.33 3.21 -3.21
C MET A 445 10.36 4.24 -4.37
N GLY A 446 9.58 4.03 -5.44
CA GLY A 446 9.89 4.59 -6.78
C GLY A 446 9.80 6.10 -6.85
N LYS A 447 10.26 6.67 -7.98
CA LYS A 447 9.78 8.00 -8.42
C LYS A 447 8.27 8.02 -8.19
N LYS A 448 7.83 8.79 -7.20
CA LYS A 448 6.44 8.76 -6.74
C LYS A 448 5.54 9.06 -7.95
N PRO A 449 4.55 8.21 -8.28
CA PRO A 449 3.62 8.50 -9.37
C PRO A 449 3.05 9.91 -9.19
N HIS A 450 3.15 10.74 -10.24
CA HIS A 450 2.75 12.14 -10.15
C HIS A 450 1.32 12.33 -10.65
N ALA A 451 0.38 12.53 -9.73
CA ALA A 451 -0.98 12.92 -10.06
C ALA A 451 -1.13 14.44 -10.06
N VAL A 452 -1.80 14.97 -11.06
CA VAL A 452 -2.23 16.36 -11.08
C VAL A 452 -3.73 16.42 -10.76
N VAL A 453 -4.12 17.19 -9.74
CA VAL A 453 -5.50 17.30 -9.27
C VAL A 453 -6.04 18.71 -9.51
N VAL A 454 -7.22 18.81 -10.10
CA VAL A 454 -7.82 20.09 -10.54
C VAL A 454 -9.25 20.25 -9.99
N PRO A 455 -9.44 20.93 -8.85
CA PRO A 455 -10.75 21.29 -8.33
C PRO A 455 -11.40 22.46 -9.09
N LEU A 456 -12.73 22.56 -9.00
CA LEU A 456 -13.42 23.83 -9.20
C LEU A 456 -13.08 24.75 -8.01
N PRO A 457 -12.79 26.06 -8.22
CA PRO A 457 -12.36 26.97 -7.15
C PRO A 457 -13.53 27.42 -6.26
N ALA A 458 -14.06 26.46 -5.51
CA ALA A 458 -15.13 26.62 -4.55
C ALA A 458 -14.87 25.69 -3.35
N GLN A 459 -15.14 26.16 -2.14
CA GLN A 459 -14.89 25.44 -0.88
C GLN A 459 -15.44 23.99 -0.92
N GLY A 460 -16.65 23.81 -1.46
CA GLY A 460 -17.29 22.49 -1.56
C GLY A 460 -16.62 21.51 -2.52
N HIS A 461 -15.79 21.99 -3.44
CA HIS A 461 -15.06 21.16 -4.40
C HIS A 461 -13.60 20.95 -3.96
N VAL A 462 -12.97 22.00 -3.42
CA VAL A 462 -11.58 21.94 -2.93
C VAL A 462 -11.44 21.00 -1.73
N LEU A 463 -12.38 21.01 -0.77
CA LEU A 463 -12.31 20.13 0.40
C LEU A 463 -12.19 18.63 0.05
N PRO A 464 -13.14 18.04 -0.71
CA PRO A 464 -13.07 16.62 -1.02
C PRO A 464 -11.92 16.27 -1.97
N ILE A 465 -11.50 17.17 -2.88
CA ILE A 465 -10.30 16.94 -3.72
C ILE A 465 -9.02 16.99 -2.90
N MET A 466 -8.92 17.89 -1.91
CA MET A 466 -7.79 17.91 -0.99
C MET A 466 -7.73 16.61 -0.18
N GLU A 467 -8.86 16.10 0.28
CA GLU A 467 -8.92 14.80 0.96
C GLU A 467 -8.48 13.64 0.06
N LEU A 468 -8.97 13.62 -1.19
CA LEU A 468 -8.51 12.67 -2.21
C LEU A 468 -6.99 12.77 -2.43
N SER A 469 -6.45 13.99 -2.45
CA SER A 469 -5.03 14.26 -2.63
C SER A 469 -4.19 13.67 -1.51
N HIS A 470 -4.63 13.81 -0.26
CA HIS A 470 -3.97 13.16 0.89
C HIS A 470 -3.98 11.64 0.76
N ARG A 471 -5.12 11.05 0.39
CA ARG A 471 -5.23 9.60 0.19
C ARG A 471 -4.32 9.09 -0.94
N LEU A 472 -4.14 9.85 -2.02
CA LEU A 472 -3.18 9.52 -3.08
C LEU A 472 -1.75 9.52 -2.53
N VAL A 473 -1.37 10.53 -1.74
CA VAL A 473 -0.05 10.59 -1.09
C VAL A 473 0.18 9.41 -0.16
N GLU A 474 -0.84 8.97 0.59
CA GLU A 474 -0.76 7.78 1.44
C GLU A 474 -0.52 6.48 0.62
N ARG A 475 -0.91 6.43 -0.66
CA ARG A 475 -0.56 5.33 -1.60
C ARG A 475 0.73 5.58 -2.40
N GLY A 476 1.54 6.53 -1.97
CA GLY A 476 2.87 6.78 -2.54
C GLY A 476 2.89 7.74 -3.73
N PHE A 477 1.79 8.44 -4.04
CA PHE A 477 1.82 9.48 -5.07
C PHE A 477 2.53 10.74 -4.60
N ARG A 478 3.10 11.47 -5.56
CA ARG A 478 3.29 12.91 -5.46
C ARG A 478 2.09 13.56 -6.12
N VAL A 479 1.56 14.63 -5.53
CA VAL A 479 0.36 15.30 -6.04
C VAL A 479 0.68 16.76 -6.32
N THR A 480 0.27 17.29 -7.48
CA THR A 480 0.23 18.74 -7.72
C THR A 480 -1.21 19.20 -7.83
N LEU A 481 -1.63 20.07 -6.91
CA LEU A 481 -2.96 20.67 -6.91
C LEU A 481 -2.95 21.99 -7.68
N LEU A 482 -3.75 22.06 -8.74
CA LEU A 482 -3.92 23.29 -9.52
C LEU A 482 -5.06 24.10 -8.92
N CYS A 483 -4.78 25.32 -8.49
CA CYS A 483 -5.81 26.21 -7.95
C CYS A 483 -5.54 27.66 -8.35
N THR A 484 -6.52 28.53 -8.11
CA THR A 484 -6.31 29.96 -8.34
C THR A 484 -5.33 30.51 -7.30
N GLU A 485 -4.60 31.57 -7.65
CA GLU A 485 -3.74 32.29 -6.69
C GLU A 485 -4.54 32.79 -5.48
N PHE A 486 -5.78 33.22 -5.70
CA PHE A 486 -6.71 33.65 -4.66
C PHE A 486 -7.05 32.52 -3.68
N ASP A 487 -7.44 31.35 -4.18
CA ASP A 487 -7.79 30.21 -3.34
C ASP A 487 -6.57 29.65 -2.60
N HIS A 488 -5.42 29.59 -3.26
CA HIS A 488 -4.16 29.22 -2.63
C HIS A 488 -3.85 30.13 -1.44
N ALA A 489 -3.91 31.45 -1.61
CA ALA A 489 -3.67 32.41 -0.53
C ALA A 489 -4.64 32.23 0.64
N ARG A 490 -5.93 31.95 0.35
CA ARG A 490 -6.94 31.67 1.38
C ARG A 490 -6.66 30.38 2.15
N MET A 491 -6.30 29.29 1.45
CA MET A 491 -5.96 28.02 2.08
C MET A 491 -4.75 28.15 3.01
N ILE A 492 -3.69 28.83 2.56
CA ILE A 492 -2.48 29.04 3.35
C ILE A 492 -2.77 29.93 4.57
N SER A 493 -3.52 31.02 4.38
CA SER A 493 -3.89 31.93 5.48
C SER A 493 -4.75 31.24 6.55
N ALA A 494 -5.71 30.41 6.13
CA ALA A 494 -6.53 29.61 7.05
C ALA A 494 -5.68 28.59 7.83
N ALA A 495 -4.80 27.85 7.13
CA ALA A 495 -3.92 26.87 7.77
C ALA A 495 -3.00 27.51 8.81
N GLN A 496 -2.37 28.64 8.50
CA GLN A 496 -1.48 29.37 9.41
C GLN A 496 -2.17 29.85 10.69
N ARG A 497 -3.47 30.18 10.63
CA ARG A 497 -4.25 30.59 11.80
C ARG A 497 -4.73 29.41 12.63
N ASN A 498 -4.83 28.22 12.04
CA ASN A 498 -5.24 27.00 12.72
C ASN A 498 -4.08 26.33 13.47
N GLU A 499 -2.84 26.53 13.03
CA GLU A 499 -1.64 25.99 13.68
C GLU A 499 -1.13 26.91 14.81
N SER A 500 -0.98 26.35 16.01
CA SER A 500 -0.37 27.04 17.15
C SER A 500 1.15 27.21 16.93
N GLN A 501 1.57 28.31 16.31
CA GLN A 501 2.93 28.92 16.29
C GLN A 501 4.21 28.04 16.17
N SER A 502 4.18 26.72 15.97
CA SER A 502 5.38 25.88 16.13
C SER A 502 5.55 24.76 15.11
N GLN A 503 5.26 24.99 13.82
CA GLN A 503 5.81 24.16 12.73
C GLN A 503 6.04 25.01 11.47
N SER A 504 7.19 24.78 10.85
CA SER A 504 7.79 25.60 9.79
C SER A 504 6.99 25.59 8.48
N GLN A 505 7.06 26.70 7.73
CA GLN A 505 6.54 26.97 6.38
C GLN A 505 7.14 26.05 5.27
N GLN A 506 7.18 24.74 5.47
CA GLN A 506 7.53 23.79 4.42
C GLN A 506 6.24 23.11 3.96
N GLY A 507 6.04 23.03 2.64
CA GLY A 507 4.82 22.52 2.02
C GLY A 507 4.37 21.17 2.56
N ILE A 508 3.12 20.83 2.27
CA ILE A 508 2.54 19.54 2.64
C ILE A 508 3.40 18.44 2.04
N GLU A 509 3.98 17.57 2.88
CA GLU A 509 4.81 16.47 2.39
C GLU A 509 4.03 15.62 1.37
N GLY A 510 4.48 15.64 0.10
CA GLY A 510 3.84 14.94 -1.02
C GLY A 510 2.80 15.72 -1.84
N ILE A 511 2.35 16.92 -1.42
CA ILE A 511 1.44 17.78 -2.19
C ILE A 511 2.10 19.14 -2.50
N SER A 512 2.30 19.43 -3.78
CA SER A 512 2.70 20.73 -4.30
C SER A 512 1.51 21.52 -4.87
N PHE A 513 1.62 22.84 -4.92
CA PHE A 513 0.62 23.70 -5.55
C PHE A 513 1.16 24.28 -6.85
N ALA A 514 0.33 24.33 -7.88
CA ALA A 514 0.54 25.13 -9.07
C ALA A 514 -0.60 26.13 -9.19
N THR A 515 -0.29 27.43 -9.25
CA THR A 515 -1.31 28.48 -9.21
C THR A 515 -1.49 29.18 -10.55
N PHE A 516 -2.69 29.69 -10.80
CA PHE A 516 -3.02 30.53 -11.95
C PHE A 516 -3.95 31.68 -11.54
N PRO A 517 -4.01 32.80 -12.29
CA PRO A 517 -4.93 33.88 -11.99
C PRO A 517 -6.39 33.45 -12.18
N ASP A 518 -7.32 33.98 -11.39
CA ASP A 518 -8.76 33.72 -11.48
C ASP A 518 -9.47 34.52 -12.60
N GLY A 519 -8.72 35.35 -13.33
CA GLY A 519 -9.24 36.20 -14.40
C GLY A 519 -9.99 37.45 -13.92
N LEU A 520 -9.95 37.73 -12.61
CA LEU A 520 -10.65 38.85 -11.99
C LEU A 520 -9.66 39.92 -11.49
N GLU A 521 -10.05 41.19 -11.61
CA GLU A 521 -9.26 42.29 -11.04
C GLU A 521 -9.23 42.22 -9.50
N LEU A 522 -8.29 42.88 -8.83
CA LEU A 522 -8.15 42.84 -7.36
C LEU A 522 -9.43 43.30 -6.63
N GLU A 523 -10.20 44.22 -7.23
CA GLU A 523 -11.42 44.79 -6.64
C GLU A 523 -12.70 44.02 -7.01
N ASP A 524 -12.61 43.06 -7.94
CA ASP A 524 -13.77 42.32 -8.42
C ASP A 524 -14.33 41.37 -7.34
N ASP A 525 -15.66 41.26 -7.29
CA ASP A 525 -16.34 40.30 -6.44
C ASP A 525 -16.11 38.88 -6.96
N ARG A 526 -15.37 38.07 -6.19
CA ARG A 526 -15.17 36.64 -6.47
C ARG A 526 -16.43 35.79 -6.25
N GLY A 527 -17.56 36.39 -5.86
CA GLY A 527 -18.90 35.81 -5.94
C GLY A 527 -19.60 36.01 -7.28
N ASP A 528 -19.03 36.80 -8.21
CA ASP A 528 -19.63 37.06 -9.53
C ASP A 528 -19.53 35.83 -10.44
N ALA A 529 -20.62 35.06 -10.47
CA ALA A 529 -20.73 33.85 -11.27
C ALA A 529 -20.59 34.09 -12.79
N LEU A 530 -20.93 35.30 -13.29
CA LEU A 530 -20.85 35.61 -14.72
C LEU A 530 -19.40 35.81 -15.14
N LYS A 531 -18.65 36.66 -14.44
CA LYS A 531 -17.24 36.90 -14.74
C LYS A 531 -16.39 35.64 -14.60
N LEU A 532 -16.63 34.85 -13.55
CA LEU A 532 -15.98 33.55 -13.39
C LEU A 532 -16.32 32.60 -14.56
N SER A 533 -17.60 32.54 -14.97
CA SER A 533 -18.00 31.73 -16.13
C SER A 533 -17.33 32.16 -17.42
N GLU A 534 -17.14 33.46 -17.66
CA GLU A 534 -16.41 33.97 -18.83
C GLU A 534 -14.94 33.56 -18.79
N PHE A 535 -14.30 33.64 -17.63
CA PHE A 535 -12.92 33.18 -17.46
C PHE A 535 -12.77 31.67 -17.72
N PHE A 536 -13.64 30.83 -17.13
CA PHE A 536 -13.58 29.37 -17.27
C PHE A 536 -13.84 28.89 -18.70
N THR A 537 -14.62 29.64 -19.48
CA THR A 537 -14.92 29.30 -20.88
C THR A 537 -13.95 29.93 -21.88
N GLY A 538 -13.29 31.05 -21.52
CA GLY A 538 -12.35 31.77 -22.37
C GLY A 538 -10.89 31.37 -22.14
N SER A 539 -10.25 31.98 -21.14
CA SER A 539 -8.79 31.91 -20.94
C SER A 539 -8.32 30.63 -20.22
N TYR A 540 -9.18 30.02 -19.40
CA TYR A 540 -8.83 28.89 -18.55
C TYR A 540 -8.25 27.65 -19.29
N PRO A 541 -8.80 27.18 -20.43
CA PRO A 541 -8.26 26.01 -21.12
C PRO A 541 -6.78 26.16 -21.51
N ARG A 542 -6.39 27.32 -22.06
CA ARG A 542 -5.00 27.60 -22.46
C ARG A 542 -4.06 27.65 -21.26
N LEU A 543 -4.51 28.23 -20.15
CA LEU A 543 -3.72 28.29 -18.91
C LEU A 543 -3.46 26.89 -18.35
N ILE A 544 -4.45 26.00 -18.39
CA ILE A 544 -4.28 24.61 -17.95
C ILE A 544 -3.33 23.85 -18.88
N GLU A 545 -3.44 24.03 -20.20
CA GLU A 545 -2.52 23.44 -21.17
C GLU A 545 -1.07 23.88 -20.93
N ASP A 546 -0.83 25.19 -20.74
CA ASP A 546 0.49 25.73 -20.45
C ASP A 546 1.07 25.16 -19.14
N LEU A 547 0.26 25.05 -18.09
CA LEU A 547 0.69 24.50 -16.79
C LEU A 547 1.01 23.02 -16.86
N LEU A 548 0.13 22.22 -17.47
CA LEU A 548 0.35 20.78 -17.62
C LEU A 548 1.58 20.49 -18.50
N SER A 549 1.79 21.30 -19.55
CA SER A 549 2.97 21.18 -20.43
C SER A 549 4.26 21.49 -19.67
N LYS A 550 4.30 22.60 -18.91
CA LYS A 550 5.45 22.96 -18.06
C LYS A 550 5.79 21.89 -17.02
N ILE A 551 4.77 21.23 -16.48
CA ILE A 551 4.96 20.11 -15.55
C ILE A 551 5.57 18.90 -16.27
N GLN A 552 5.10 18.58 -17.49
CA GLN A 552 5.61 17.47 -18.30
C GLN A 552 7.05 17.66 -18.81
N GLU A 553 7.54 18.89 -18.94
CA GLU A 553 8.91 19.18 -19.38
C GLU A 553 9.98 18.64 -18.42
N ARG A 554 9.64 18.41 -17.15
CA ARG A 554 10.57 17.91 -16.14
C ARG A 554 10.48 16.40 -16.06
N GLU A 555 11.60 15.71 -16.30
CA GLU A 555 11.66 14.23 -16.30
C GLU A 555 11.37 13.61 -14.91
N GLU A 556 11.53 14.40 -13.84
CA GLU A 556 11.15 14.03 -12.47
C GLU A 556 9.65 14.24 -12.18
N ASP A 557 8.94 14.99 -13.05
CA ASP A 557 7.54 15.38 -12.83
C ASP A 557 6.55 14.89 -13.90
N LYS A 558 6.94 13.88 -14.69
CA LYS A 558 6.03 13.28 -15.69
C LYS A 558 4.69 12.90 -15.05
N ILE A 559 3.62 13.48 -15.60
CA ILE A 559 2.26 13.30 -15.07
C ILE A 559 1.79 11.89 -15.42
N CYS A 560 1.47 11.10 -14.39
CA CYS A 560 0.88 9.77 -14.59
C CYS A 560 -0.63 9.85 -14.81
N CYS A 561 -1.31 10.84 -14.22
CA CYS A 561 -2.74 11.05 -14.41
C CYS A 561 -3.16 12.48 -14.02
N VAL A 562 -4.19 12.99 -14.71
CA VAL A 562 -4.95 14.18 -14.31
C VAL A 562 -6.29 13.76 -13.70
N ILE A 563 -6.54 14.12 -12.45
CA ILE A 563 -7.84 13.93 -11.79
C ILE A 563 -8.50 15.29 -11.66
N ALA A 564 -9.62 15.51 -12.35
CA ALA A 564 -10.26 16.81 -12.37
C ALA A 564 -11.74 16.72 -12.03
N ASP A 565 -12.23 17.76 -11.35
CA ASP A 565 -13.65 17.93 -11.08
C ASP A 565 -14.45 17.91 -12.40
N LEU A 566 -15.59 17.22 -12.44
CA LEU A 566 -16.43 17.19 -13.65
C LEU A 566 -16.96 18.57 -14.04
N CYS A 567 -17.00 19.52 -13.10
CA CYS A 567 -17.32 20.92 -13.37
C CYS A 567 -16.15 21.70 -14.01
N SER A 568 -14.98 21.07 -14.19
CA SER A 568 -13.81 21.62 -14.90
C SER A 568 -13.52 20.83 -16.18
N PRO A 569 -14.39 20.90 -17.21
CA PRO A 569 -14.29 20.09 -18.42
C PRO A 569 -13.02 20.34 -19.23
N ALA A 570 -12.49 21.57 -19.19
CA ALA A 570 -11.28 21.96 -19.90
C ALA A 570 -10.06 21.13 -19.46
N ALA A 571 -9.88 20.90 -18.16
CA ALA A 571 -8.76 20.13 -17.64
C ALA A 571 -8.76 18.67 -18.14
N LEU A 572 -9.95 18.07 -18.24
CA LEU A 572 -10.11 16.71 -18.79
C LEU A 572 -9.89 16.68 -20.32
N SER A 573 -10.34 17.70 -21.05
CA SER A 573 -10.10 17.79 -22.51
C SER A 573 -8.61 17.98 -22.82
N VAL A 574 -7.95 18.92 -22.14
CA VAL A 574 -6.51 19.17 -22.31
C VAL A 574 -5.70 17.92 -21.98
N ALA A 575 -5.98 17.25 -20.86
CA ALA A 575 -5.30 15.99 -20.52
C ALA A 575 -5.47 14.92 -21.62
N LYS A 576 -6.66 14.83 -22.23
CA LYS A 576 -6.92 13.94 -23.36
C LYS A 576 -6.08 14.28 -24.58
N GLU A 577 -6.03 15.56 -24.95
CA GLU A 577 -5.28 16.07 -26.10
C GLU A 577 -3.77 15.85 -25.93
N MET A 578 -3.27 15.95 -24.69
CA MET A 578 -1.88 15.66 -24.33
C MET A 578 -1.55 14.16 -24.22
N GLY A 579 -2.54 13.26 -24.37
CA GLY A 579 -2.33 11.82 -24.21
C GLY A 579 -2.09 11.37 -22.76
N VAL A 580 -2.43 12.20 -21.76
CA VAL A 580 -2.29 11.89 -20.34
C VAL A 580 -3.54 11.15 -19.84
N PRO A 581 -3.41 10.06 -19.07
CA PRO A 581 -4.54 9.41 -18.42
C PRO A 581 -5.34 10.38 -17.56
N ARG A 582 -6.66 10.22 -17.51
CA ARG A 582 -7.53 11.17 -16.83
C ARG A 582 -8.70 10.48 -16.14
N VAL A 583 -9.07 10.99 -14.97
CA VAL A 583 -10.17 10.49 -14.16
C VAL A 583 -11.05 11.67 -13.75
N GLY A 584 -12.36 11.50 -13.84
CA GLY A 584 -13.31 12.51 -13.36
C GLY A 584 -13.50 12.41 -11.85
N PHE A 585 -13.69 13.54 -11.19
CA PHE A 585 -14.08 13.61 -9.78
C PHE A 585 -15.43 14.30 -9.62
N TRP A 586 -16.32 13.71 -8.84
CA TRP A 586 -17.63 14.28 -8.51
C TRP A 586 -17.73 14.54 -7.00
N SER A 587 -17.83 15.82 -6.64
CA SER A 587 -17.85 16.32 -5.26
C SER A 587 -19.25 16.40 -4.64
N ALA A 588 -20.31 16.13 -5.41
CA ALA A 588 -21.71 16.23 -4.99
C ALA A 588 -22.42 14.85 -4.96
N SER A 589 -23.72 14.84 -4.67
CA SER A 589 -24.58 13.65 -4.70
C SER A 589 -24.53 12.97 -6.07
N LEU A 590 -24.43 11.63 -6.11
CA LEU A 590 -24.62 10.88 -7.34
C LEU A 590 -26.03 11.01 -7.88
N GLY A 591 -27.04 11.18 -7.02
CA GLY A 591 -28.40 11.52 -7.43
C GLY A 591 -28.45 12.79 -8.29
N THR A 592 -27.66 13.81 -7.95
CA THR A 592 -27.54 15.03 -8.77
C THR A 592 -26.87 14.74 -10.11
N LEU A 593 -25.78 13.94 -10.14
CA LEU A 593 -25.14 13.58 -11.40
C LEU A 593 -26.07 12.76 -12.30
N ALA A 594 -26.84 11.83 -11.73
CA ALA A 594 -27.83 11.06 -12.46
C ALA A 594 -28.89 11.98 -13.07
N GLN A 595 -29.35 12.99 -12.33
CA GLN A 595 -30.21 14.02 -12.89
C GLN A 595 -29.55 14.75 -14.06
N VAL A 596 -28.33 15.25 -13.91
CA VAL A 596 -27.62 15.95 -14.99
C VAL A 596 -27.52 15.08 -16.25
N LEU A 597 -27.20 13.80 -16.12
CA LEU A 597 -26.97 12.90 -17.26
C LEU A 597 -28.26 12.43 -17.94
N HIS A 598 -29.35 12.22 -17.18
CA HIS A 598 -30.55 11.54 -17.67
C HIS A 598 -31.77 12.45 -17.84
N ILE A 599 -31.73 13.70 -17.37
CA ILE A 599 -32.90 14.59 -17.41
C ILE A 599 -33.37 14.94 -18.83
N SER A 600 -32.47 14.92 -19.83
CA SER A 600 -32.84 15.11 -21.24
C SER A 600 -33.57 13.90 -21.84
N GLU A 601 -33.41 12.72 -21.25
CA GLU A 601 -34.04 11.48 -21.72
C GLU A 601 -35.41 11.24 -21.07
N ALA A 602 -35.71 11.94 -19.97
CA ALA A 602 -37.00 11.90 -19.31
C ALA A 602 -38.13 12.20 -20.33
N PRO A 603 -39.07 11.27 -20.58
CA PRO A 603 -40.07 11.37 -21.66
C PRO A 603 -40.89 12.67 -21.65
N ARG A 604 -41.03 13.31 -20.49
CA ARG A 604 -41.81 14.54 -20.27
C ARG A 604 -41.04 15.82 -20.61
N VAL A 605 -39.70 15.81 -20.53
CA VAL A 605 -38.81 16.92 -20.89
C VAL A 605 -38.60 16.99 -22.41
N ARG A 606 -38.56 15.83 -23.08
CA ARG A 606 -38.35 15.69 -24.53
C ARG A 606 -39.41 16.39 -25.40
N ASN A 607 -40.61 16.62 -24.86
CA ASN A 607 -41.76 17.14 -25.61
C ASN A 607 -42.02 18.65 -25.46
N HIS A 608 -41.34 19.37 -24.56
CA HIS A 608 -41.66 20.79 -24.28
C HIS A 608 -40.45 21.69 -24.51
N ARG A 609 -40.30 22.20 -25.74
CA ARG A 609 -39.44 23.36 -26.00
C ARG A 609 -40.09 24.60 -25.36
N ARG A 610 -39.52 25.07 -24.25
CA ARG A 610 -39.62 26.45 -23.72
C ARG A 610 -40.87 26.90 -22.94
N GLN A 611 -41.82 26.04 -22.53
CA GLN A 611 -42.88 26.44 -21.58
C GLN A 611 -42.88 25.64 -20.28
N ARG A 612 -43.12 26.37 -19.18
CA ARG A 612 -42.90 26.06 -17.75
C ARG A 612 -43.13 24.60 -17.35
N LEU A 613 -42.04 23.90 -17.06
CA LEU A 613 -42.04 22.64 -16.30
C LEU A 613 -42.45 22.84 -14.81
N GLN A 614 -42.87 24.04 -14.40
CA GLN A 614 -42.82 24.53 -13.01
C GLN A 614 -43.51 23.63 -11.96
N ASP A 615 -44.53 22.85 -12.32
CA ASP A 615 -45.29 22.04 -11.36
C ASP A 615 -45.08 20.52 -11.53
N GLN A 616 -44.15 20.07 -12.39
CA GLN A 616 -43.93 18.65 -12.63
C GLN A 616 -42.90 18.05 -11.66
N ILE A 617 -43.26 16.95 -11.00
CA ILE A 617 -42.31 16.12 -10.26
C ILE A 617 -41.54 15.23 -11.24
N ILE A 618 -40.22 15.37 -11.24
CA ILE A 618 -39.26 14.54 -11.97
C ILE A 618 -38.69 13.53 -10.98
N GLN A 619 -38.79 12.25 -11.33
CA GLN A 619 -38.24 11.15 -10.57
C GLN A 619 -37.59 10.18 -11.56
N LEU A 620 -36.28 9.98 -11.45
CA LEU A 620 -35.53 9.12 -12.40
C LEU A 620 -35.71 7.63 -12.13
N SER A 621 -35.96 7.26 -10.88
CA SER A 621 -36.17 5.88 -10.45
C SER A 621 -37.09 5.85 -9.22
N PRO A 622 -37.93 4.81 -9.02
CA PRO A 622 -38.85 4.71 -7.88
C PRO A 622 -38.19 4.85 -6.50
N THR A 623 -36.91 4.51 -6.37
CA THR A 623 -36.13 4.56 -5.12
C THR A 623 -35.30 5.84 -4.96
N MET A 624 -35.28 6.71 -5.97
CA MET A 624 -34.75 8.07 -5.87
C MET A 624 -35.87 9.05 -5.47
N PRO A 625 -35.55 10.14 -4.77
CA PRO A 625 -36.57 11.13 -4.42
C PRO A 625 -37.10 11.84 -5.68
N GLY A 626 -38.38 12.20 -5.63
CA GLY A 626 -38.97 13.09 -6.62
C GLY A 626 -38.52 14.53 -6.39
N MET A 627 -38.43 15.32 -7.46
CA MET A 627 -38.11 16.74 -7.38
C MET A 627 -39.00 17.55 -8.32
N SER A 628 -39.60 18.63 -7.83
CA SER A 628 -40.30 19.57 -8.72
C SER A 628 -39.31 20.20 -9.70
N ALA A 629 -39.71 20.31 -10.96
CA ALA A 629 -38.85 20.91 -11.98
C ALA A 629 -38.52 22.39 -11.70
N SER A 630 -39.33 23.08 -10.89
CA SER A 630 -39.02 24.43 -10.39
C SER A 630 -37.77 24.47 -9.50
N TYR A 631 -37.43 23.35 -8.86
CA TYR A 631 -36.28 23.20 -7.97
C TYR A 631 -35.09 22.48 -8.62
N LEU A 632 -35.11 22.29 -9.94
CA LEU A 632 -33.91 21.86 -10.65
C LEU A 632 -32.82 22.89 -10.43
N TRP A 633 -31.60 22.41 -10.20
CA TRP A 633 -30.51 23.22 -9.67
C TRP A 633 -30.18 24.48 -10.51
N TRP A 634 -30.43 24.47 -11.82
CA TRP A 634 -30.28 25.66 -12.67
C TRP A 634 -31.45 26.65 -12.55
N ASN A 635 -32.66 26.19 -12.23
CA ASN A 635 -33.85 27.02 -12.07
C ASN A 635 -33.88 27.78 -10.73
N CYS A 636 -33.03 27.38 -9.76
CA CYS A 636 -32.89 28.05 -8.47
C CYS A 636 -32.31 29.48 -8.57
N PHE A 637 -31.70 29.85 -9.70
CA PHE A 637 -31.15 31.20 -9.90
C PHE A 637 -32.23 32.18 -10.36
N SER A 638 -32.39 33.28 -9.63
CA SER A 638 -33.33 34.36 -9.97
C SER A 638 -32.94 35.09 -11.25
N ASP A 639 -31.63 35.28 -11.48
CA ASP A 639 -31.08 35.90 -12.69
C ASP A 639 -31.26 34.99 -13.94
N PRO A 640 -31.94 35.46 -15.00
CA PRO A 640 -32.16 34.67 -16.21
C PRO A 640 -30.89 34.30 -16.98
N MET A 641 -29.84 35.13 -16.94
CA MET A 641 -28.56 34.89 -17.61
C MET A 641 -27.79 33.78 -16.90
N ILE A 642 -27.70 33.83 -15.56
CA ILE A 642 -27.08 32.78 -14.74
C ILE A 642 -27.86 31.46 -14.89
N ARG A 643 -29.19 31.50 -14.89
CA ARG A 643 -30.05 30.33 -15.13
C ARG A 643 -29.76 29.68 -16.48
N ASN A 644 -29.70 30.48 -17.55
CA ASN A 644 -29.40 29.98 -18.89
C ASN A 644 -27.97 29.45 -19.03
N GLY A 645 -26.99 30.11 -18.38
CA GLY A 645 -25.60 29.64 -18.30
C GLY A 645 -25.50 28.28 -17.61
N SER A 646 -26.13 28.16 -16.43
CA SER A 646 -26.18 26.93 -15.65
C SER A 646 -26.82 25.77 -16.42
N PHE A 647 -27.90 26.03 -17.16
CA PHE A 647 -28.53 25.00 -18.02
C PHE A 647 -27.59 24.50 -19.14
N LYS A 648 -26.75 25.37 -19.71
CA LYS A 648 -25.77 24.97 -20.74
C LYS A 648 -24.67 24.05 -20.21
N LEU A 649 -24.44 24.03 -18.89
CA LEU A 649 -23.50 23.10 -18.27
C LEU A 649 -23.96 21.63 -18.37
N ILE A 650 -25.26 21.37 -18.59
CA ILE A 650 -25.79 20.00 -18.70
C ILE A 650 -25.21 19.28 -19.94
N PRO A 651 -25.42 19.76 -21.19
CA PRO A 651 -24.75 19.17 -22.35
C PRO A 651 -23.22 19.08 -22.20
N GLY A 652 -22.61 20.10 -21.59
CA GLY A 652 -21.17 20.11 -21.34
C GLY A 652 -20.71 18.99 -20.40
N THR A 653 -21.45 18.74 -19.32
CA THR A 653 -21.16 17.66 -18.36
C THR A 653 -21.37 16.29 -19.01
N THR A 654 -22.47 16.10 -19.73
CA THR A 654 -22.72 14.86 -20.49
C THR A 654 -21.60 14.58 -21.50
N GLN A 655 -21.16 15.60 -22.22
CA GLN A 655 -20.02 15.48 -23.14
C GLN A 655 -18.72 15.17 -22.39
N THR A 656 -18.49 15.80 -21.24
CA THR A 656 -17.29 15.57 -20.41
C THR A 656 -17.21 14.13 -19.91
N VAL A 657 -18.34 13.54 -19.53
CA VAL A 657 -18.41 12.12 -19.12
C VAL A 657 -18.05 11.15 -20.28
N THR A 658 -18.19 11.57 -21.54
CA THR A 658 -17.69 10.79 -22.69
C THR A 658 -16.17 10.82 -22.83
N LEU A 659 -15.50 11.80 -22.20
CA LEU A 659 -14.05 11.94 -22.25
C LEU A 659 -13.36 11.03 -21.24
N ILE A 660 -14.05 10.47 -20.24
CA ILE A 660 -13.42 9.72 -19.14
C ILE A 660 -13.99 8.30 -19.05
N ASP A 661 -13.20 7.37 -18.54
CA ASP A 661 -13.65 5.99 -18.31
C ASP A 661 -14.25 5.82 -16.92
N GLU A 662 -13.77 6.60 -15.94
CA GLU A 662 -14.08 6.43 -14.52
C GLU A 662 -14.38 7.78 -13.86
N ILE A 663 -15.34 7.77 -12.93
CA ILE A 663 -15.76 8.92 -12.14
C ILE A 663 -15.63 8.55 -10.66
N LEU A 664 -14.62 9.08 -9.98
CA LEU A 664 -14.52 8.98 -8.54
C LEU A 664 -15.56 9.88 -7.89
N CYS A 665 -16.26 9.38 -6.88
CA CYS A 665 -17.29 10.17 -6.19
C CYS A 665 -17.20 10.05 -4.67
N ASN A 666 -17.43 11.17 -3.99
CA ASN A 666 -17.52 11.23 -2.54
C ASN A 666 -18.89 10.70 -2.05
N SER A 667 -19.16 9.42 -2.30
CA SER A 667 -20.39 8.71 -1.92
C SER A 667 -20.10 7.23 -1.66
N PHE A 668 -21.12 6.46 -1.24
CA PHE A 668 -21.06 5.02 -1.08
C PHE A 668 -22.42 4.35 -1.34
N ALA A 669 -22.38 3.07 -1.71
CA ALA A 669 -23.57 2.34 -2.16
C ALA A 669 -24.71 2.30 -1.13
N GLY A 670 -24.39 2.28 0.16
CA GLY A 670 -25.38 2.23 1.24
C GLY A 670 -26.36 3.42 1.27
N ILE A 671 -26.01 4.56 0.65
CA ILE A 671 -26.87 5.76 0.61
C ILE A 671 -27.35 6.13 -0.80
N GLU A 672 -26.66 5.70 -1.86
CA GLU A 672 -26.95 6.10 -3.25
C GLU A 672 -26.91 4.93 -4.27
N ALA A 673 -27.22 3.69 -3.87
CA ALA A 673 -27.19 2.51 -4.75
C ALA A 673 -27.86 2.70 -6.13
N THR A 674 -29.08 3.25 -6.15
CA THR A 674 -29.81 3.46 -7.42
C THR A 674 -29.13 4.50 -8.32
N ALA A 675 -28.50 5.52 -7.75
CA ALA A 675 -27.77 6.49 -8.57
C ALA A 675 -26.50 5.88 -9.15
N LEU A 676 -25.84 4.95 -8.43
CA LEU A 676 -24.73 4.16 -8.98
C LEU A 676 -25.17 3.29 -10.15
N ASP A 677 -26.34 2.63 -10.06
CA ASP A 677 -26.87 1.81 -11.15
C ASP A 677 -27.11 2.63 -12.43
N LEU A 678 -27.52 3.90 -12.28
CA LEU A 678 -27.73 4.83 -13.40
C LEU A 678 -26.42 5.40 -13.96
N ILE A 679 -25.30 5.25 -13.26
CA ILE A 679 -24.01 5.82 -13.66
C ILE A 679 -22.94 4.72 -13.55
N PRO A 680 -22.87 3.79 -14.51
CA PRO A 680 -21.95 2.64 -14.44
C PRO A 680 -20.46 3.01 -14.34
N LYS A 681 -20.10 4.25 -14.73
CA LYS A 681 -18.72 4.77 -14.62
C LYS A 681 -18.39 5.29 -13.21
N ALA A 682 -19.37 5.43 -12.32
CA ALA A 682 -19.18 5.99 -10.99
C ALA A 682 -18.56 4.96 -10.04
N ILE A 683 -17.48 5.36 -9.38
CA ILE A 683 -16.73 4.56 -8.42
C ILE A 683 -16.81 5.27 -7.07
N PRO A 684 -17.59 4.73 -6.11
CA PRO A 684 -17.72 5.34 -4.79
C PRO A 684 -16.46 5.12 -3.97
N ILE A 685 -15.87 6.23 -3.51
CA ILE A 685 -14.67 6.24 -2.64
C ILE A 685 -14.92 6.99 -1.32
N GLY A 686 -16.16 7.42 -1.09
CA GLY A 686 -16.56 8.14 0.11
C GLY A 686 -16.88 7.23 1.30
N PRO A 687 -17.09 7.79 2.50
CA PRO A 687 -16.98 9.20 2.80
C PRO A 687 -15.51 9.68 2.82
N LEU A 688 -15.26 10.84 2.20
CA LEU A 688 -13.97 11.54 2.23
C LEU A 688 -13.94 12.50 3.43
N LEU A 689 -13.60 11.98 4.61
CA LEU A 689 -13.51 12.74 5.86
C LEU A 689 -12.06 12.93 6.31
N SER A 690 -11.74 14.09 6.89
CA SER A 690 -10.41 14.38 7.42
C SER A 690 -10.04 13.53 8.65
N SER A 691 -11.04 13.02 9.37
CA SER A 691 -10.86 12.05 10.46
C SER A 691 -10.24 10.73 10.01
N ASN A 692 -10.27 10.44 8.70
CA ASN A 692 -9.72 9.20 8.14
C ASN A 692 -8.23 9.34 7.79
N ARG A 693 -7.62 10.51 8.02
CA ARG A 693 -6.20 10.75 7.73
C ARG A 693 -5.31 10.03 8.74
N THR A 694 -4.19 9.50 8.26
CA THR A 694 -3.14 8.96 9.13
C THR A 694 -2.19 10.04 9.66
N VAL A 695 -2.15 11.23 9.05
CA VAL A 695 -1.25 12.35 9.42
C VAL A 695 -1.98 13.69 9.36
N SER A 696 -1.71 14.58 10.31
CA SER A 696 -2.24 15.96 10.30
C SER A 696 -1.56 16.80 9.21
N LYS A 697 -2.34 17.22 8.21
CA LYS A 697 -1.91 18.06 7.06
C LYS A 697 -3.02 19.05 6.70
N ILE A 698 -2.69 20.10 5.92
CA ILE A 698 -3.60 21.16 5.48
C ILE A 698 -4.90 20.60 4.87
N GLY A 699 -6.06 21.02 5.36
CA GLY A 699 -7.38 20.48 5.00
C GLY A 699 -8.09 21.11 3.79
N GLY A 700 -7.49 22.12 3.14
CA GLY A 700 -8.13 22.83 2.01
C GLY A 700 -9.25 23.81 2.44
N HIS A 701 -9.20 24.29 3.69
CA HIS A 701 -10.18 25.24 4.21
C HIS A 701 -9.86 26.67 3.76
N PHE A 702 -10.85 27.42 3.29
CA PHE A 702 -10.70 28.84 2.97
C PHE A 702 -10.93 29.78 4.16
N TRP A 703 -11.30 29.23 5.31
CA TRP A 703 -11.60 29.95 6.55
C TRP A 703 -10.87 29.27 7.71
N ALA A 704 -10.40 30.08 8.66
CA ALA A 704 -9.75 29.58 9.87
C ALA A 704 -10.78 29.08 10.87
N ASP A 705 -10.50 27.95 11.51
CA ASP A 705 -11.36 27.32 12.49
C ASP A 705 -11.29 28.06 13.82
N ASP A 706 -12.45 28.44 14.35
CA ASP A 706 -12.59 28.82 15.75
C ASP A 706 -12.83 27.56 16.58
N SER A 707 -11.74 26.95 17.04
CA SER A 707 -11.78 25.73 17.87
C SER A 707 -12.29 25.98 19.30
N SER A 708 -12.56 27.23 19.70
CA SER A 708 -13.11 27.54 21.03
C SER A 708 -14.50 26.93 21.26
N CYS A 709 -15.21 26.59 20.17
CA CYS A 709 -16.49 25.90 20.27
C CYS A 709 -16.36 24.48 20.84
N LEU A 710 -15.22 23.79 20.67
CA LEU A 710 -15.03 22.43 21.17
C LEU A 710 -15.03 22.40 22.71
N ALA A 711 -14.26 23.29 23.34
CA ALA A 711 -14.26 23.42 24.80
C ALA A 711 -15.62 23.87 25.37
N TRP A 712 -16.42 24.57 24.57
CA TRP A 712 -17.79 24.91 24.94
C TRP A 712 -18.73 23.69 24.81
N LEU A 713 -18.56 22.86 23.78
CA LEU A 713 -19.30 21.61 23.59
C LEU A 713 -19.03 20.59 24.70
N ASP A 714 -17.80 20.51 25.20
CA ASP A 714 -17.41 19.65 26.34
C ASP A 714 -18.23 19.92 27.61
N GLN A 715 -18.77 21.14 27.75
CA GLN A 715 -19.57 21.57 28.90
C GLN A 715 -21.07 21.30 28.72
N GLN A 716 -21.50 20.84 27.54
CA GLN A 716 -22.91 20.60 27.24
C GLN A 716 -23.29 19.15 27.49
N GLN A 717 -24.56 18.91 27.83
CA GLN A 717 -25.08 17.56 27.97
C GLN A 717 -25.01 16.80 26.63
N GLU A 718 -24.75 15.49 26.68
CA GLU A 718 -24.82 14.63 25.50
C GLU A 718 -26.15 14.79 24.75
N ARG A 719 -26.06 14.88 23.42
CA ARG A 719 -27.21 15.00 22.52
C ARG A 719 -28.18 16.12 22.92
N SER A 720 -27.66 17.26 23.34
CA SER A 720 -28.45 18.45 23.70
C SER A 720 -28.33 19.60 22.72
N VAL A 721 -27.19 19.71 22.02
CA VAL A 721 -26.79 20.90 21.25
C VAL A 721 -27.35 20.86 19.82
N ILE A 722 -27.94 21.96 19.37
CA ILE A 722 -28.28 22.18 17.96
C ILE A 722 -27.07 22.82 17.28
N TYR A 723 -26.46 22.12 16.31
CA TYR A 723 -25.41 22.71 15.48
C TYR A 723 -26.05 23.37 14.25
N VAL A 724 -25.67 24.62 13.93
CA VAL A 724 -26.28 25.42 12.87
C VAL A 724 -25.19 25.95 11.94
N ALA A 725 -25.21 25.54 10.66
CA ALA A 725 -24.30 26.04 9.63
C ALA A 725 -24.90 25.97 8.22
N PHE A 726 -24.80 27.07 7.48
CA PHE A 726 -25.35 27.21 6.11
C PHE A 726 -24.27 27.24 5.02
N GLY A 727 -23.11 26.64 5.29
CA GLY A 727 -22.02 26.51 4.32
C GLY A 727 -21.36 27.84 3.93
N SER A 728 -20.61 27.81 2.83
CA SER A 728 -19.77 28.94 2.39
C SER A 728 -20.46 29.94 1.47
N PHE A 729 -21.64 29.62 0.94
CA PHE A 729 -22.34 30.42 -0.07
C PHE A 729 -23.68 31.02 0.39
N ALA A 730 -24.42 30.37 1.30
CA ALA A 730 -25.78 30.79 1.60
C ALA A 730 -25.83 32.18 2.25
N ILE A 731 -26.64 33.09 1.74
CA ILE A 731 -26.81 34.44 2.28
C ILE A 731 -28.19 34.54 2.93
N LEU A 732 -28.24 35.04 4.16
CA LEU A 732 -29.48 35.34 4.87
C LEU A 732 -29.79 36.84 4.78
N ASN A 733 -31.08 37.17 4.75
CA ASN A 733 -31.54 38.53 5.01
C ASN A 733 -31.73 38.77 6.52
N GLN A 734 -31.92 40.03 6.93
CA GLN A 734 -32.03 40.38 8.35
C GLN A 734 -33.22 39.70 9.04
N ALA A 735 -34.38 39.62 8.36
CA ALA A 735 -35.56 38.96 8.93
C ALA A 735 -35.32 37.45 9.17
N GLN A 736 -34.68 36.76 8.22
CA GLN A 736 -34.30 35.35 8.37
C GLN A 736 -33.28 35.14 9.50
N PHE A 737 -32.31 36.04 9.63
CA PHE A 737 -31.32 36.00 10.70
C PHE A 737 -31.98 36.16 12.09
N GLU A 738 -32.90 37.11 12.22
CA GLU A 738 -33.64 37.37 13.47
C GLU A 738 -34.60 36.22 13.82
N GLU A 739 -35.36 35.70 12.86
CA GLU A 739 -36.24 34.55 13.07
C GLU A 739 -35.46 33.29 13.46
N LEU A 740 -34.30 33.06 12.85
CA LEU A 740 -33.43 31.95 13.23
C LEU A 740 -32.93 32.10 14.67
N GLY A 741 -32.41 33.27 15.03
CA GLY A 741 -31.96 33.54 16.40
C GLY A 741 -33.07 33.35 17.44
N ALA A 742 -34.25 33.92 17.17
CA ALA A 742 -35.42 33.79 18.05
C ALA A 742 -35.93 32.34 18.12
N GLY A 743 -35.94 31.62 17.00
CA GLY A 743 -36.33 30.21 16.93
C GLY A 743 -35.41 29.32 17.76
N LEU A 744 -34.10 29.52 17.65
CA LEU A 744 -33.10 28.83 18.48
C LEU A 744 -33.30 29.12 19.97
N GLU A 745 -33.51 30.38 20.37
CA GLU A 745 -33.83 30.74 21.76
C GLU A 745 -35.11 30.06 22.25
N GLN A 746 -36.16 30.00 21.43
CA GLN A 746 -37.44 29.37 21.77
C GLN A 746 -37.35 27.85 21.93
N THR A 747 -36.38 27.18 21.31
CA THR A 747 -36.16 25.74 21.54
C THR A 747 -35.78 25.43 22.99
N GLY A 748 -35.23 26.42 23.71
CA GLY A 748 -34.70 26.25 25.06
C GLY A 748 -33.44 25.38 25.15
N ARG A 749 -32.91 24.90 24.01
CA ARG A 749 -31.74 24.02 23.94
C ARG A 749 -30.44 24.80 23.74
N PRO A 750 -29.30 24.24 24.14
CA PRO A 750 -28.03 24.80 23.74
C PRO A 750 -27.85 24.78 22.21
N PHE A 751 -27.19 25.78 21.65
CA PHE A 751 -26.90 25.81 20.22
C PHE A 751 -25.52 26.41 19.91
N LEU A 752 -24.89 25.84 18.88
CA LEU A 752 -23.66 26.34 18.28
C LEU A 752 -23.97 26.82 16.86
N TRP A 753 -23.82 28.12 16.61
CA TRP A 753 -24.16 28.73 15.33
C TRP A 753 -22.94 29.34 14.64
N VAL A 754 -22.66 28.88 13.42
CA VAL A 754 -21.64 29.45 12.54
C VAL A 754 -22.18 30.69 11.82
N VAL A 755 -21.63 31.85 12.16
CA VAL A 755 -21.96 33.15 11.56
C VAL A 755 -20.71 33.71 10.88
N ARG A 756 -20.51 33.31 9.61
CA ARG A 756 -19.36 33.76 8.81
C ARG A 756 -19.49 35.25 8.42
N PRO A 757 -18.38 35.99 8.24
CA PRO A 757 -18.40 37.44 7.99
C PRO A 757 -19.27 37.91 6.82
N ASN A 758 -19.46 37.09 5.78
CA ASN A 758 -20.25 37.40 4.59
C ASN A 758 -21.59 36.63 4.54
N LEU A 759 -22.11 36.17 5.68
CA LEU A 759 -23.42 35.48 5.75
C LEU A 759 -24.58 36.42 5.41
N MET A 760 -24.39 37.72 5.58
CA MET A 760 -25.36 38.78 5.25
C MET A 760 -24.89 39.54 4.01
N SER A 761 -25.82 39.99 3.17
CA SER A 761 -25.49 40.75 1.97
C SER A 761 -24.90 42.13 2.31
N GLY A 762 -23.63 42.36 1.98
CA GLY A 762 -22.98 43.68 1.95
C GLY A 762 -22.89 44.47 3.27
N SER A 763 -23.31 43.91 4.40
CA SER A 763 -23.39 44.60 5.70
C SER A 763 -22.92 43.70 6.84
N ALA A 764 -22.37 44.31 7.90
CA ALA A 764 -22.03 43.59 9.12
C ALA A 764 -23.30 43.01 9.75
N VAL A 765 -23.17 41.82 10.36
CA VAL A 765 -24.28 41.18 11.08
C VAL A 765 -24.77 42.10 12.19
N VAL A 766 -26.05 42.48 12.14
CA VAL A 766 -26.71 43.23 13.21
C VAL A 766 -27.44 42.24 14.09
N TYR A 767 -26.90 41.99 15.29
CA TYR A 767 -27.59 41.18 16.28
C TYR A 767 -28.74 41.96 16.91
N PRO A 768 -29.87 41.30 17.24
CA PRO A 768 -30.93 41.94 18.03
C PRO A 768 -30.38 42.45 19.36
N GLU A 769 -30.99 43.51 19.89
CA GLU A 769 -30.61 44.10 21.18
C GLU A 769 -30.54 43.03 22.27
N ASP A 770 -29.47 43.05 23.07
CA ASP A 770 -29.14 42.08 24.13
C ASP A 770 -29.04 40.60 23.70
N PHE A 771 -29.12 40.26 22.42
CA PHE A 771 -29.13 38.85 21.97
C PHE A 771 -27.90 38.08 22.44
N LEU A 772 -26.70 38.62 22.21
CA LEU A 772 -25.45 37.99 22.65
C LEU A 772 -25.38 37.80 24.17
N HIS A 773 -25.95 38.71 24.95
CA HIS A 773 -26.03 38.59 26.40
C HIS A 773 -27.04 37.50 26.82
N ARG A 774 -28.20 37.41 26.15
CA ARG A 774 -29.23 36.40 26.40
C ARG A 774 -28.78 34.97 26.09
N LEU A 775 -27.77 34.79 25.24
CA LEU A 775 -27.19 33.46 24.96
C LEU A 775 -26.66 32.79 26.23
N GLY A 776 -26.07 33.56 27.15
CA GLY A 776 -25.46 33.04 28.38
C GLY A 776 -24.52 31.86 28.11
N THR A 777 -24.69 30.77 28.86
CA THR A 777 -23.94 29.52 28.64
C THR A 777 -24.59 28.59 27.61
N ARG A 778 -25.78 28.93 27.10
CA ARG A 778 -26.58 28.07 26.20
C ARG A 778 -26.29 28.32 24.72
N GLY A 779 -25.83 29.50 24.33
CA GLY A 779 -25.50 29.80 22.93
C GLY A 779 -24.01 30.04 22.74
N LYS A 780 -23.45 29.49 21.66
CA LYS A 780 -22.10 29.85 21.18
C LYS A 780 -22.18 30.24 19.72
N ILE A 781 -21.62 31.40 19.39
CA ILE A 781 -21.47 31.88 18.02
C ILE A 781 -19.99 31.89 17.68
N VAL A 782 -19.67 31.37 16.49
CA VAL A 782 -18.30 31.35 15.95
C VAL A 782 -18.32 31.76 14.49
N SER A 783 -17.23 32.34 13.99
CA SER A 783 -17.14 32.75 12.57
C SER A 783 -17.05 31.56 11.62
N TRP A 784 -16.38 30.49 12.05
CA TRP A 784 -16.22 29.25 11.31
C TRP A 784 -15.88 28.14 12.31
N ALA A 785 -16.54 26.98 12.22
CA ALA A 785 -16.32 25.87 13.14
C ALA A 785 -15.50 24.76 12.48
N PRO A 786 -14.67 24.01 13.25
CA PRO A 786 -14.10 22.74 12.80
C PRO A 786 -15.21 21.68 12.67
N GLN A 787 -16.04 21.80 11.63
CA GLN A 787 -17.35 21.15 11.53
C GLN A 787 -17.32 19.64 11.74
N GLN A 788 -16.33 18.93 11.20
CA GLN A 788 -16.21 17.48 11.39
C GLN A 788 -16.00 17.10 12.86
N LYS A 789 -15.22 17.88 13.61
CA LYS A 789 -15.03 17.69 15.06
C LYS A 789 -16.30 18.04 15.83
N VAL A 790 -17.03 19.05 15.39
CA VAL A 790 -18.32 19.41 15.99
C VAL A 790 -19.35 18.29 15.78
N LEU A 791 -19.53 17.81 14.55
CA LEU A 791 -20.52 16.77 14.22
C LEU A 791 -20.21 15.41 14.85
N SER A 792 -18.93 15.10 15.10
CA SER A 792 -18.52 13.91 15.85
C SER A 792 -18.63 14.06 17.36
N HIS A 793 -18.89 15.27 17.87
CA HIS A 793 -18.94 15.53 19.30
C HIS A 793 -20.23 14.95 19.93
N PRO A 794 -20.15 14.20 21.05
CA PRO A 794 -21.31 13.56 21.69
C PRO A 794 -22.44 14.52 22.11
N ALA A 795 -22.11 15.79 22.37
CA ALA A 795 -23.09 16.82 22.74
C ALA A 795 -24.04 17.21 21.60
N VAL A 796 -23.67 17.01 20.33
CA VAL A 796 -24.51 17.41 19.19
C VAL A 796 -25.72 16.49 19.07
N ALA A 797 -26.91 17.10 19.07
CA ALA A 797 -28.21 16.44 18.99
C ALA A 797 -28.73 16.34 17.56
N CYS A 798 -28.60 17.44 16.81
CA CYS A 798 -29.01 17.55 15.42
C CYS A 798 -28.22 18.65 14.71
N PHE A 799 -28.27 18.63 13.38
CA PHE A 799 -27.59 19.58 12.51
C PHE A 799 -28.62 20.34 11.66
N MET A 800 -28.77 21.63 11.91
CA MET A 800 -29.45 22.55 11.02
C MET A 800 -28.53 22.97 9.88
N SER A 801 -28.89 22.53 8.67
CA SER A 801 -28.01 22.56 7.51
C SER A 801 -28.73 23.02 6.26
N HIS A 802 -27.97 23.73 5.42
CA HIS A 802 -28.32 24.00 4.02
C HIS A 802 -28.28 22.77 3.11
N CYS A 803 -27.99 21.57 3.62
CA CYS A 803 -27.97 20.31 2.85
C CYS A 803 -26.91 20.25 1.73
N GLY A 804 -25.83 21.02 1.81
CA GLY A 804 -24.68 20.84 0.91
C GLY A 804 -24.05 19.46 1.07
N TRP A 805 -23.63 18.83 -0.03
CA TRP A 805 -23.26 17.40 -0.03
C TRP A 805 -22.18 17.01 0.98
N ASN A 806 -21.09 17.78 1.10
CA ASN A 806 -20.04 17.47 2.09
C ASN A 806 -20.57 17.55 3.53
N SER A 807 -21.40 18.55 3.85
CA SER A 807 -22.04 18.67 5.17
C SER A 807 -23.02 17.53 5.43
N THR A 808 -23.74 17.08 4.40
CA THR A 808 -24.60 15.89 4.46
C THR A 808 -23.76 14.65 4.75
N MET A 809 -22.67 14.42 4.03
CA MET A 809 -21.76 13.28 4.26
C MET A 809 -21.18 13.28 5.68
N GLU A 810 -20.72 14.43 6.18
CA GLU A 810 -20.19 14.55 7.54
C GLU A 810 -21.25 14.25 8.62
N GLY A 811 -22.49 14.75 8.45
CA GLY A 811 -23.56 14.49 9.40
C GLY A 811 -24.04 13.04 9.39
N LEU A 812 -24.20 12.44 8.19
CA LEU A 812 -24.56 11.03 8.04
C LEU A 812 -23.51 10.10 8.64
N SER A 813 -22.23 10.34 8.35
CA SER A 813 -21.12 9.54 8.90
C SER A 813 -20.97 9.66 10.41
N ASN A 814 -21.56 10.68 11.04
CA ASN A 814 -21.59 10.83 12.49
C ASN A 814 -22.95 10.46 13.12
N GLY A 815 -23.92 10.02 12.32
CA GLY A 815 -25.24 9.61 12.80
C GLY A 815 -26.06 10.77 13.36
N VAL A 816 -25.84 11.99 12.84
CA VAL A 816 -26.49 13.21 13.31
C VAL A 816 -27.77 13.48 12.48
N PRO A 817 -28.96 13.57 13.12
CA PRO A 817 -30.19 13.96 12.44
C PRO A 817 -30.17 15.40 11.88
N PHE A 818 -30.94 15.65 10.82
CA PHE A 818 -30.92 16.94 10.11
C PHE A 818 -32.18 17.77 10.29
N LEU A 819 -32.01 19.08 10.47
CA LEU A 819 -33.01 20.11 10.17
C LEU A 819 -32.62 20.74 8.83
N CYS A 820 -33.35 20.41 7.78
CA CYS A 820 -33.02 20.79 6.41
C CYS A 820 -33.59 22.17 6.08
N TRP A 821 -32.71 23.10 5.69
CA TRP A 821 -33.09 24.41 5.17
C TRP A 821 -32.20 24.78 3.97
N PRO A 822 -32.44 24.16 2.81
CA PRO A 822 -31.64 24.32 1.61
C PRO A 822 -31.74 25.74 1.03
N TYR A 823 -30.64 26.20 0.43
CA TYR A 823 -30.56 27.53 -0.16
C TYR A 823 -30.68 27.49 -1.70
N PHE A 824 -29.92 26.65 -2.38
CA PHE A 824 -29.89 26.60 -3.86
C PHE A 824 -29.32 25.28 -4.43
N ALA A 825 -29.36 25.16 -5.75
CA ALA A 825 -28.71 24.09 -6.52
C ALA A 825 -29.13 22.67 -6.10
N ASP A 826 -28.17 21.78 -5.84
CA ASP A 826 -28.36 20.37 -5.50
C ASP A 826 -28.95 20.16 -4.09
N GLN A 827 -28.92 21.20 -3.25
CA GLN A 827 -29.32 21.12 -1.84
C GLN A 827 -30.77 20.71 -1.65
N ILE A 828 -31.67 21.08 -2.56
CA ILE A 828 -33.07 20.65 -2.53
C ILE A 828 -33.16 19.13 -2.76
N LEU A 829 -32.34 18.57 -3.66
CA LEU A 829 -32.32 17.12 -3.90
C LEU A 829 -31.76 16.40 -2.68
N ASN A 830 -30.67 16.92 -2.13
CA ASN A 830 -30.04 16.38 -0.93
C ASN A 830 -31.03 16.39 0.24
N GLN A 831 -31.81 17.46 0.41
CA GLN A 831 -32.91 17.50 1.39
C GLN A 831 -33.91 16.36 1.15
N ASN A 832 -34.37 16.14 -0.09
CA ASN A 832 -35.36 15.09 -0.34
C ASN A 832 -34.79 13.70 -0.06
N TYR A 833 -33.50 13.46 -0.32
CA TYR A 833 -32.83 12.24 0.14
C TYR A 833 -32.86 12.12 1.67
N ILE A 834 -32.48 13.18 2.39
CA ILE A 834 -32.45 13.21 3.86
C ILE A 834 -33.84 12.97 4.47
N CYS A 835 -34.87 13.64 3.96
CA CYS A 835 -36.21 13.66 4.54
C CYS A 835 -37.08 12.49 4.06
N GLU A 836 -37.02 12.11 2.78
CA GLU A 836 -37.96 11.16 2.17
C GLU A 836 -37.37 9.75 2.01
N VAL A 837 -36.10 9.65 1.62
CA VAL A 837 -35.44 8.36 1.33
C VAL A 837 -34.80 7.78 2.58
N TRP A 838 -33.84 8.49 3.17
CA TRP A 838 -33.12 8.06 4.36
C TRP A 838 -33.95 8.29 5.63
N LYS A 839 -34.85 9.28 5.59
CA LYS A 839 -35.74 9.65 6.71
C LYS A 839 -34.95 9.94 8.00
N VAL A 840 -33.82 10.64 7.86
CA VAL A 840 -32.91 11.02 8.95
C VAL A 840 -32.97 12.51 9.27
N GLY A 841 -33.90 13.24 8.66
CA GLY A 841 -34.13 14.65 8.94
C GLY A 841 -35.53 15.10 8.62
N VAL A 842 -35.81 16.37 8.91
CA VAL A 842 -37.06 17.05 8.59
C VAL A 842 -36.78 18.38 7.89
N GLU A 843 -37.65 18.74 6.95
CA GLU A 843 -37.62 20.02 6.24
C GLU A 843 -38.18 21.14 7.12
N LEU A 844 -37.49 22.30 7.13
CA LEU A 844 -38.01 23.57 7.61
C LEU A 844 -38.71 24.29 6.46
N LYS A 845 -39.99 24.60 6.64
CA LYS A 845 -40.79 25.23 5.58
C LYS A 845 -40.80 26.75 5.72
N PRO A 846 -40.38 27.50 4.69
CA PRO A 846 -40.55 28.95 4.68
C PRO A 846 -42.02 29.32 4.44
N ASP A 847 -42.43 30.47 4.97
CA ASP A 847 -43.73 31.10 4.67
C ASP A 847 -43.75 31.69 3.24
N GLU A 848 -44.88 32.29 2.85
CA GLU A 848 -45.06 32.93 1.53
C GLU A 848 -44.01 34.01 1.20
N ASP A 849 -43.41 34.62 2.22
CA ASP A 849 -42.34 35.63 2.11
C ASP A 849 -40.93 35.02 2.00
N GLY A 850 -40.80 33.69 2.00
CA GLY A 850 -39.52 32.98 1.95
C GLY A 850 -38.78 32.90 3.29
N THR A 851 -39.42 33.28 4.40
CA THR A 851 -38.84 33.27 5.75
C THR A 851 -39.31 32.06 6.54
N VAL A 852 -38.40 31.28 7.10
CA VAL A 852 -38.76 30.25 8.09
C VAL A 852 -38.97 30.93 9.44
N LYS A 853 -40.19 30.85 9.98
CA LYS A 853 -40.54 31.48 11.26
C LYS A 853 -39.96 30.72 12.45
N ARG A 854 -39.70 31.45 13.54
CA ARG A 854 -39.22 30.90 14.82
C ARG A 854 -40.08 29.75 15.36
N GLU A 855 -41.40 29.80 15.15
CA GLU A 855 -42.33 28.74 15.58
C GLU A 855 -42.09 27.43 14.82
N GLU A 856 -41.84 27.50 13.51
CA GLU A 856 -41.50 26.34 12.67
C GLU A 856 -40.18 25.73 13.12
N ILE A 857 -39.15 26.56 13.36
CA ILE A 857 -37.85 26.10 13.88
C ILE A 857 -38.04 25.36 15.20
N ARG A 858 -38.79 25.93 16.14
CA ARG A 858 -39.06 25.32 17.44
C ARG A 858 -39.81 23.99 17.30
N ALA A 859 -40.89 23.99 16.53
CA ALA A 859 -41.74 22.82 16.34
C ALA A 859 -40.98 21.67 15.67
N LYS A 860 -40.31 21.92 14.54
CA LYS A 860 -39.55 20.90 13.81
C LYS A 860 -38.35 20.38 14.59
N THR A 861 -37.70 21.23 15.37
CA THR A 861 -36.63 20.76 16.28
C THR A 861 -37.20 19.80 17.33
N GLN A 862 -38.34 20.11 17.92
CA GLN A 862 -39.00 19.26 18.90
C GLN A 862 -39.44 17.92 18.27
N ASP A 863 -40.07 17.96 17.10
CA ASP A 863 -40.50 16.77 16.36
C ASP A 863 -39.32 15.86 16.06
N LEU A 864 -38.26 16.40 15.46
CA LEU A 864 -37.06 15.66 15.06
C LEU A 864 -36.40 14.94 16.24
N LEU A 865 -36.22 15.64 17.36
CA LEU A 865 -35.53 15.10 18.53
C LEU A 865 -36.41 14.13 19.35
N SER A 866 -37.72 14.13 19.13
CA SER A 866 -38.65 13.18 19.74
C SER A 866 -38.77 11.85 18.98
N ASP A 867 -38.45 11.84 17.68
CA ASP A 867 -38.56 10.65 16.82
C ASP A 867 -37.36 9.69 16.99
N GLN A 868 -37.58 8.60 17.73
CA GLN A 868 -36.56 7.56 17.91
C GLN A 868 -36.22 6.80 16.62
N GLY A 869 -37.14 6.76 15.66
CA GLY A 869 -36.94 6.13 14.36
C GLY A 869 -35.94 6.91 13.50
N VAL A 870 -36.00 8.24 13.50
CA VAL A 870 -35.01 9.11 12.83
C VAL A 870 -33.61 8.81 13.35
N LYS A 871 -33.48 8.77 14.68
CA LYS A 871 -32.21 8.49 15.36
C LYS A 871 -31.67 7.09 15.01
N ALA A 872 -32.53 6.07 15.04
CA ALA A 872 -32.12 4.70 14.70
C ALA A 872 -31.63 4.59 13.24
N ARG A 873 -32.30 5.26 12.30
CA ARG A 873 -31.86 5.31 10.89
C ARG A 873 -30.55 6.07 10.71
N ALA A 874 -30.36 7.19 11.40
CA ALA A 874 -29.11 7.96 11.36
C ALA A 874 -27.92 7.11 11.87
N MET A 875 -28.10 6.40 12.99
CA MET A 875 -27.08 5.49 13.52
C MET A 875 -26.76 4.33 12.56
N ARG A 876 -27.78 3.75 11.89
CA ARG A 876 -27.56 2.70 10.90
C ARG A 876 -26.75 3.20 9.70
N ILE A 877 -26.98 4.45 9.25
CA ILE A 877 -26.17 5.03 8.17
C ILE A 877 -24.74 5.29 8.63
N LYS A 878 -24.54 5.72 9.88
CA LYS A 878 -23.20 5.82 10.48
C LYS A 878 -22.47 4.48 10.45
N GLU A 879 -23.11 3.40 10.89
CA GLU A 879 -22.53 2.04 10.86
C GLU A 879 -22.13 1.65 9.42
N MET A 880 -22.99 1.87 8.42
CA MET A 880 -22.66 1.61 7.02
C MET A 880 -21.48 2.47 6.52
N ALA A 881 -21.40 3.73 6.95
CA ALA A 881 -20.30 4.63 6.61
C ALA A 881 -18.97 4.17 7.24
N GLU A 882 -18.99 3.67 8.48
CA GLU A 882 -17.83 3.09 9.16
C GLU A 882 -17.37 1.79 8.49
N GLU A 883 -18.31 0.91 8.13
CA GLU A 883 -18.03 -0.35 7.44
C GLU A 883 -17.37 -0.13 6.06
N THR A 884 -17.92 0.79 5.25
CA THR A 884 -17.39 1.04 3.90
C THR A 884 -16.06 1.80 3.90
N ALA A 885 -15.80 2.61 4.94
CA ALA A 885 -14.56 3.36 5.11
C ALA A 885 -13.46 2.56 5.85
N GLY A 886 -13.81 1.44 6.48
CA GLY A 886 -12.86 0.58 7.19
C GLY A 886 -11.79 -0.03 6.26
N VAL A 887 -10.74 -0.60 6.85
CA VAL A 887 -9.57 -1.13 6.11
C VAL A 887 -9.93 -2.16 5.03
N PHE A 888 -11.03 -2.91 5.22
CA PHE A 888 -11.55 -3.89 4.25
C PHE A 888 -12.83 -3.42 3.55
N GLY A 889 -13.22 -2.17 3.74
CA GLY A 889 -14.44 -1.58 3.22
C GLY A 889 -14.40 -1.35 1.71
N ASN A 890 -15.58 -1.30 1.08
CA ASN A 890 -15.70 -1.16 -0.37
C ASN A 890 -15.06 0.13 -0.89
N SER A 891 -15.18 1.24 -0.16
CA SER A 891 -14.64 2.52 -0.60
C SER A 891 -13.12 2.53 -0.64
N VAL A 892 -12.47 1.82 0.30
CA VAL A 892 -11.01 1.64 0.33
C VAL A 892 -10.57 0.74 -0.82
N ARG A 893 -11.24 -0.40 -1.03
CA ARG A 893 -10.95 -1.32 -2.15
C ARG A 893 -11.12 -0.64 -3.51
N ASN A 894 -12.23 0.04 -3.73
CA ASN A 894 -12.49 0.80 -4.96
C ASN A 894 -11.39 1.83 -5.24
N PHE A 895 -10.93 2.52 -4.20
CA PHE A 895 -9.87 3.50 -4.34
C PHE A 895 -8.51 2.84 -4.64
N ASP A 896 -8.17 1.74 -3.96
CA ASP A 896 -6.93 0.98 -4.18
C ASP A 896 -6.87 0.38 -5.60
N GLU A 897 -7.97 -0.17 -6.09
CA GLU A 897 -8.07 -0.68 -7.46
C GLU A 897 -7.80 0.41 -8.50
N ILE A 898 -8.33 1.62 -8.27
CA ILE A 898 -8.10 2.77 -9.15
C ILE A 898 -6.67 3.26 -9.05
N VAL A 899 -6.09 3.32 -7.85
CA VAL A 899 -4.68 3.67 -7.64
C VAL A 899 -3.78 2.73 -8.43
N GLU A 900 -3.98 1.42 -8.33
CA GLU A 900 -3.20 0.43 -9.07
C GLU A 900 -3.44 0.54 -10.58
N LYS A 901 -4.67 0.83 -11.02
CA LYS A 901 -4.95 1.11 -12.42
C LYS A 901 -4.20 2.35 -12.92
N ILE A 902 -4.18 3.45 -12.17
CA ILE A 902 -3.48 4.68 -12.51
C ILE A 902 -1.97 4.43 -12.61
N LYS A 903 -1.38 3.68 -11.67
CA LYS A 903 0.04 3.31 -11.71
C LYS A 903 0.38 2.52 -12.97
N ARG A 904 -0.43 1.51 -13.31
CA ARG A 904 -0.28 0.73 -14.55
C ARG A 904 -0.38 1.59 -15.81
N LEU A 905 -1.36 2.50 -15.88
CA LEU A 905 -1.52 3.42 -17.01
C LEU A 905 -0.35 4.40 -17.13
N GLY A 906 0.27 4.77 -16.01
CA GLY A 906 1.48 5.59 -15.95
C GLY A 906 2.77 4.83 -16.25
N GLY A 907 2.73 3.53 -16.56
CA GLY A 907 3.92 2.70 -16.80
C GLY A 907 4.75 2.40 -15.55
N ILE A 908 4.15 2.52 -14.37
CA ILE A 908 4.78 2.26 -13.06
C ILE A 908 4.25 0.89 -12.59
N SER A 909 5.13 -0.13 -12.62
CA SER A 909 4.82 -1.52 -12.24
C SER A 909 5.11 -1.83 -10.78
#